data_AF-A0A353FMW3-F1
#
_entry.id   AF-A0A353FMW3-F1
#
_cell.length_a   1.000
_cell.length_b   1.000
_cell.length_c   1.000
_cell.angle_alpha   90.00
_cell.angle_beta   90.00
_cell.angle_gamma   90.00
#
_symmetry.space_group_name_H-M   'P 1'
#
loop_
_entity.id
_entity.type
_entity.pdbx_description
1 polymer ?
#
loop_
_entity_poly.entity_id
_entity_poly.type
_entity_poly.pdbx_seq_one_letter_code
_entity_poly.pdbx_strand_id
1 'polypeptide(L)'
;MLKIRISHNFFAALFLLGLASCFNTDQIDSDSLGSGSGSISLETAVFGRLVVVQDSVGTQYAGDLGASDPLQPASPKEVLIRADLEPDGVFYELSTNPVTEVETLTILVEQSNATFETLLNAAVADLDEILNQGPSSSPPFTAVPRNATVRLRFSEQVDPASVTSNSVHFLGTSPEASLAGRYLVRNDAGAGKGYVFFDPTLSARDSANLGVQQNAKGFPISFDSSWSNVSALLPTRVDPAFGQPEILTNLLGNRSIQASSEDATETSEGGHPMVARAFRAGNESDPYQGFLKDIVRPNLVGKQDVLLHSAVADGVDWVVEYSFGTVSENPYCALLQPKVGDVLEVGVDAVLVVSQVRAIGEGTSPDGGGIPHEVLVAVVENEGVAFQAFANSDPTLAARLSTLYQSQDANLQACYITFFPSPGSVPAVAVDPFSSMQIHFNEPMDGSSILSMHSFVLTPFEESVAAEDPRSPYDGSESVSGYIDRLLGYDVVRNAAATEGEIGGRVYFGPIEVTNGSKTFTLTPLAGFAEPDASRVGDLLFSVALRDGPDGIRDLAGNAVAFASFVAGAPDNSLDPSEPGNTSGADTRITVSGGGGANAEITDKYFSLRGMGADEDGDGYEEYKGQFTVHPGKISGREPQRFSRAADPSNEFVGSQGPPATYPTDPLNPAGSVVETVIRPSDFGFGYLDPQELNIDIEGMAWSPVGGVIYDEEYSDVSLSFTHSNSIPDEVLDPFSGLPALPFSGLWTSTGDPLDQIRGFDWNILGFPGYDEVEVFRSQYILRQVNVFSSEISGNAFLQWPDFDQSFTWRDTTLDQSNTGGRAESIGSPPSRYQAAKGLPGPVWGPEDVPSVGLGLLMRF
;
A
#
# COMPACT_ATOMS: atom_id res chain seq x y z
N MET A 1 -58.83 -0.98 37.91
CA MET A 1 -59.51 -2.27 37.61
C MET A 1 -58.48 -3.37 37.85
N LEU A 2 -58.39 -3.93 39.05
CA LEU A 2 -59.12 -5.08 39.60
C LEU A 2 -58.50 -6.45 39.22
N LYS A 3 -57.71 -6.99 40.16
CA LYS A 3 -57.53 -8.39 40.62
C LYS A 3 -57.86 -9.57 39.69
N ILE A 4 -57.00 -10.61 39.73
CA ILE A 4 -57.29 -12.06 39.92
C ILE A 4 -55.90 -12.76 40.07
N ARG A 5 -55.49 -13.37 41.20
CA ARG A 5 -55.90 -14.55 41.99
C ARG A 5 -54.92 -15.73 41.78
N ILE A 6 -54.36 -16.20 42.89
CA ILE A 6 -53.50 -17.37 43.09
C ILE A 6 -54.34 -18.66 43.01
N SER A 7 -53.79 -19.74 42.44
CA SER A 7 -54.03 -21.12 42.90
C SER A 7 -52.92 -22.08 42.47
N HIS A 8 -52.40 -22.83 43.44
CA HIS A 8 -51.53 -24.01 43.27
C HIS A 8 -52.30 -25.19 42.64
N ASN A 9 -51.61 -26.04 41.85
CA ASN A 9 -51.53 -27.48 42.15
C ASN A 9 -50.55 -28.25 41.23
N PHE A 10 -49.81 -29.13 41.90
CA PHE A 10 -49.00 -30.25 41.44
C PHE A 10 -49.59 -31.05 40.26
N PHE A 11 -48.74 -31.46 39.31
CA PHE A 11 -48.67 -32.84 38.81
C PHE A 11 -47.30 -33.12 38.19
N ALA A 12 -46.71 -34.24 38.59
CA ALA A 12 -45.45 -34.78 38.08
C ALA A 12 -45.67 -35.52 36.75
N ALA A 13 -44.71 -35.40 35.83
CA ALA A 13 -44.50 -36.36 34.76
C ALA A 13 -43.00 -36.45 34.43
N LEU A 14 -42.47 -37.64 34.68
CA LEU A 14 -41.12 -38.13 34.48
C LEU A 14 -41.01 -38.66 33.04
N PHE A 15 -40.07 -38.18 32.21
CA PHE A 15 -39.52 -38.89 31.04
C PHE A 15 -38.26 -38.12 30.55
N LEU A 16 -37.05 -38.58 30.86
CA LEU A 16 -36.18 -39.46 30.05
C LEU A 16 -35.79 -38.86 28.68
N LEU A 17 -34.59 -38.26 28.62
CA LEU A 17 -33.80 -38.10 27.39
C LEU A 17 -32.32 -38.29 27.75
N GLY A 18 -31.70 -39.27 27.11
CA GLY A 18 -30.43 -39.86 27.48
C GLY A 18 -29.22 -39.02 27.10
N LEU A 19 -28.32 -38.86 28.06
CA LEU A 19 -26.92 -38.51 27.85
C LEU A 19 -26.18 -39.77 27.43
N ALA A 20 -25.72 -39.81 26.18
CA ALA A 20 -24.64 -40.71 25.77
C ALA A 20 -23.32 -39.97 26.05
N SER A 21 -22.83 -40.08 27.28
CA SER A 21 -21.45 -39.74 27.62
C SER A 21 -20.55 -40.90 27.20
N CYS A 22 -19.77 -40.72 26.14
CA CYS A 22 -18.60 -41.56 25.90
C CYS A 22 -17.58 -41.25 26.98
N PHE A 23 -17.35 -42.21 27.87
CA PHE A 23 -16.26 -42.18 28.84
C PHE A 23 -14.94 -42.37 28.09
N ASN A 24 -14.12 -41.32 28.02
CA ASN A 24 -12.67 -41.52 27.91
C ASN A 24 -12.16 -41.92 29.30
N THR A 25 -11.51 -43.07 29.35
CA THR A 25 -10.83 -43.60 30.53
C THR A 25 -9.49 -42.89 30.70
N ASP A 26 -9.51 -41.68 31.25
CA ASP A 26 -8.38 -41.15 32.01
C ASP A 26 -8.70 -41.39 33.49
N GLN A 27 -8.14 -42.47 34.05
CA GLN A 27 -8.07 -42.59 35.49
C GLN A 27 -7.16 -41.48 36.01
N ILE A 28 -7.77 -40.50 36.68
CA ILE A 28 -7.05 -39.53 37.50
C ILE A 28 -6.34 -40.31 38.61
N ASP A 29 -5.03 -40.48 38.47
CA ASP A 29 -4.18 -40.98 39.54
C ASP A 29 -3.98 -39.83 40.55
N SER A 30 -4.74 -39.88 41.64
CA SER A 30 -4.76 -38.86 42.68
C SER A 30 -3.44 -38.71 43.44
N ASP A 31 -2.51 -39.65 43.26
CA ASP A 31 -1.30 -39.76 44.08
C ASP A 31 -0.05 -39.11 43.44
N SER A 32 -0.15 -38.54 42.23
CA SER A 32 0.96 -37.78 41.59
C SER A 32 0.78 -36.26 41.58
N LEU A 33 -0.36 -35.74 42.04
CA LEU A 33 -0.67 -34.31 42.06
C LEU A 33 -0.01 -33.61 43.27
N GLY A 34 1.24 -33.20 43.09
CA GLY A 34 1.91 -32.07 43.75
C GLY A 34 1.69 -31.89 45.26
N SER A 35 2.62 -32.39 46.09
CA SER A 35 2.72 -32.08 47.52
C SER A 35 3.22 -30.64 47.83
N GLY A 36 3.02 -29.68 46.92
CA GLY A 36 3.41 -28.28 47.08
C GLY A 36 2.24 -27.41 47.52
N SER A 37 2.43 -26.58 48.54
CA SER A 37 1.47 -25.59 49.05
C SER A 37 1.38 -24.32 48.19
N GLY A 38 1.60 -24.40 46.88
CA GLY A 38 1.84 -23.25 46.00
C GLY A 38 0.61 -22.78 45.21
N SER A 39 0.62 -21.51 44.81
CA SER A 39 -0.16 -20.92 43.72
C SER A 39 0.49 -21.22 42.36
N ILE A 40 -0.21 -20.96 41.24
CA ILE A 40 0.38 -21.06 39.90
C ILE A 40 1.31 -19.85 39.71
N SER A 41 2.49 -20.07 39.14
CA SER A 41 3.44 -19.02 38.80
C SER A 41 3.92 -19.18 37.36
N LEU A 42 4.21 -18.07 36.69
CA LEU A 42 4.85 -18.06 35.38
C LEU A 42 6.35 -18.36 35.56
N GLU A 43 6.84 -19.45 34.99
CA GLU A 43 8.26 -19.85 35.11
C GLU A 43 9.10 -19.18 34.02
N THR A 44 8.70 -19.32 32.75
CA THR A 44 9.43 -18.76 31.62
C THR A 44 8.48 -18.31 30.51
N ALA A 45 8.95 -17.38 29.68
CA ALA A 45 8.31 -16.97 28.44
C ALA A 45 9.35 -17.08 27.32
N VAL A 46 9.06 -17.85 26.29
CA VAL A 46 9.97 -18.05 25.14
C VAL A 46 9.22 -17.79 23.84
N PHE A 47 9.93 -17.59 22.74
CA PHE A 47 9.32 -17.46 21.42
C PHE A 47 10.00 -18.34 20.37
N GLY A 48 9.30 -18.59 19.27
CA GLY A 48 9.79 -19.43 18.18
C GLY A 48 8.81 -19.51 17.02
N ARG A 49 9.10 -20.43 16.10
CA ARG A 49 8.24 -20.75 14.94
C ARG A 49 7.36 -21.96 15.28
N LEU A 50 6.05 -21.86 15.06
CA LEU A 50 5.10 -22.94 15.34
C LEU A 50 4.89 -23.76 14.07
N VAL A 51 5.24 -25.05 14.09
CA VAL A 51 5.25 -25.92 12.90
C VAL A 51 4.63 -27.27 13.17
N VAL A 52 4.07 -27.91 12.15
CA VAL A 52 3.83 -29.36 12.14
C VAL A 52 5.13 -30.07 11.77
N VAL A 53 5.47 -31.15 12.46
CA VAL A 53 6.69 -31.91 12.16
C VAL A 53 6.34 -33.18 11.37
N GLN A 54 7.11 -33.47 10.32
CA GLN A 54 7.04 -34.73 9.58
C GLN A 54 8.44 -35.27 9.25
N ASP A 55 8.51 -36.51 8.80
CA ASP A 55 9.75 -37.15 8.37
C ASP A 55 9.95 -37.12 6.85
N SER A 56 11.06 -37.71 6.38
CA SER A 56 11.44 -37.72 4.95
C SER A 56 10.44 -38.43 4.04
N VAL A 57 9.49 -39.20 4.57
CA VAL A 57 8.45 -39.89 3.80
C VAL A 57 7.07 -39.24 3.97
N GLY A 58 7.01 -38.06 4.59
CA GLY A 58 5.76 -37.31 4.80
C GLY A 58 4.90 -37.84 5.95
N THR A 59 5.43 -38.73 6.79
CA THR A 59 4.71 -39.19 7.97
C THR A 59 4.81 -38.13 9.06
N GLN A 60 3.68 -37.56 9.46
CA GLN A 60 3.62 -36.60 10.57
C GLN A 60 4.12 -37.26 11.87
N TYR A 61 4.93 -36.52 12.62
CA TYR A 61 5.44 -36.97 13.91
C TYR A 61 4.33 -36.98 14.94
N ALA A 62 4.06 -38.17 15.48
CA ALA A 62 3.05 -38.38 16.50
C ALA A 62 3.59 -38.82 17.87
N GLY A 63 4.91 -38.83 18.06
CA GLY A 63 5.54 -39.24 19.31
C GLY A 63 5.49 -38.17 20.40
N ASP A 64 5.88 -38.58 21.61
CA ASP A 64 6.13 -37.69 22.74
C ASP A 64 7.51 -37.06 22.54
N LEU A 65 7.59 -35.74 22.47
CA LEU A 65 8.88 -35.05 22.49
C LEU A 65 9.60 -35.41 23.81
N GLY A 66 10.86 -35.86 23.69
CA GLY A 66 11.69 -36.22 24.84
C GLY A 66 12.02 -35.01 25.73
N ALA A 67 12.87 -35.22 26.75
CA ALA A 67 13.16 -34.34 27.90
C ALA A 67 13.40 -32.82 27.66
N SER A 68 13.47 -32.34 26.42
CA SER A 68 13.55 -30.92 26.01
C SER A 68 12.19 -30.24 25.78
N ASP A 69 11.12 -30.97 25.47
CA ASP A 69 9.75 -30.43 25.41
C ASP A 69 8.72 -31.55 25.72
N PRO A 70 8.23 -31.70 26.95
CA PRO A 70 7.56 -32.94 27.40
C PRO A 70 6.08 -33.05 26.97
N LEU A 71 5.69 -32.44 25.86
CA LEU A 71 4.30 -32.29 25.45
C LEU A 71 3.80 -33.51 24.65
N GLN A 72 2.79 -34.20 25.19
CA GLN A 72 1.99 -35.19 24.46
C GLN A 72 1.15 -34.47 23.37
N PRO A 73 1.19 -34.90 22.10
CA PRO A 73 0.51 -34.15 21.06
C PRO A 73 -0.88 -34.71 20.71
N ALA A 74 -1.91 -33.85 20.68
CA ALA A 74 -3.18 -34.11 20.02
C ALA A 74 -3.10 -33.67 18.54
N SER A 75 -3.67 -34.44 17.62
CA SER A 75 -3.42 -34.41 16.18
C SER A 75 -4.29 -33.39 15.40
N PRO A 76 -3.77 -32.68 14.36
CA PRO A 76 -2.36 -32.57 13.96
C PRO A 76 -1.55 -31.64 14.90
N LYS A 77 -0.24 -31.88 14.95
CA LYS A 77 0.62 -31.69 16.13
C LYS A 77 1.60 -30.53 15.91
N GLU A 78 1.19 -29.33 16.30
CA GLU A 78 2.04 -28.14 16.22
C GLU A 78 3.08 -28.10 17.36
N VAL A 79 4.34 -27.84 17.01
CA VAL A 79 5.52 -27.81 17.88
C VAL A 79 6.22 -26.46 17.71
N LEU A 80 6.69 -25.88 18.82
CA LEU A 80 7.47 -24.64 18.78
C LEU A 80 8.95 -24.95 18.63
N ILE A 81 9.52 -24.55 17.50
CA ILE A 81 10.94 -24.70 17.18
C ILE A 81 11.66 -23.35 17.28
N ARG A 82 12.98 -23.39 17.42
CA ARG A 82 13.84 -22.21 17.48
C ARG A 82 13.70 -21.33 16.24
N ALA A 83 13.70 -20.00 16.46
CA ALA A 83 13.49 -19.00 15.42
C ALA A 83 14.64 -18.94 14.39
N ASP A 84 15.83 -19.40 14.79
CA ASP A 84 17.05 -19.44 14.00
C ASP A 84 17.33 -20.84 13.39
N LEU A 85 16.33 -21.73 13.34
CA LEU A 85 16.49 -23.01 12.65
C LEU A 85 16.63 -22.75 11.14
N GLU A 86 17.75 -23.16 10.56
CA GLU A 86 18.00 -23.00 9.12
C GLU A 86 17.76 -24.31 8.38
N PRO A 87 16.88 -24.32 7.35
CA PRO A 87 16.78 -25.43 6.42
C PRO A 87 18.09 -25.55 5.64
N ASP A 88 18.68 -26.74 5.65
CA ASP A 88 19.96 -27.03 5.00
C ASP A 88 19.80 -27.96 3.79
N GLY A 89 18.59 -28.47 3.54
CA GLY A 89 18.30 -29.45 2.50
C GLY A 89 18.97 -30.81 2.73
N VAL A 90 19.53 -31.04 3.93
CA VAL A 90 20.20 -32.27 4.33
C VAL A 90 19.52 -32.91 5.54
N PHE A 91 19.21 -32.11 6.55
CA PHE A 91 18.53 -32.51 7.78
C PHE A 91 17.16 -31.86 7.93
N TYR A 92 17.00 -30.61 7.49
CA TYR A 92 15.76 -29.87 7.65
C TYR A 92 15.30 -29.23 6.35
N GLU A 93 13.99 -29.26 6.13
CA GLU A 93 13.26 -28.50 5.13
C GLU A 93 12.04 -27.85 5.80
N LEU A 94 11.82 -26.56 5.51
CA LEU A 94 10.63 -25.82 5.95
C LEU A 94 9.77 -25.50 4.73
N SER A 95 8.47 -25.72 4.85
CA SER A 95 7.49 -25.42 3.81
C SER A 95 6.19 -24.90 4.42
N THR A 96 5.45 -24.11 3.66
CA THR A 96 4.15 -23.56 4.08
C THR A 96 3.10 -23.96 3.06
N ASN A 97 1.98 -24.49 3.55
CA ASN A 97 0.85 -24.80 2.67
C ASN A 97 0.18 -23.50 2.19
N PRO A 98 0.01 -23.28 0.87
CA PRO A 98 -0.52 -22.01 0.34
C PRO A 98 -1.99 -21.75 0.69
N VAL A 99 -2.73 -22.78 1.10
CA VAL A 99 -4.17 -22.72 1.41
C VAL A 99 -4.42 -22.77 2.92
N THR A 100 -3.82 -23.74 3.63
CA THR A 100 -4.02 -23.88 5.08
C THR A 100 -3.12 -22.96 5.89
N GLU A 101 -2.06 -22.42 5.28
CA GLU A 101 -1.05 -21.56 5.93
C GLU A 101 -0.28 -22.25 7.05
N VAL A 102 -0.47 -23.57 7.22
CA VAL A 102 0.26 -24.38 8.19
C VAL A 102 1.69 -24.53 7.70
N GLU A 103 2.63 -24.15 8.56
CA GLU A 103 4.04 -24.37 8.35
C GLU A 103 4.43 -25.79 8.78
N THR A 104 5.26 -26.45 7.96
CA THR A 104 5.71 -27.81 8.18
C THR A 104 7.24 -27.88 8.18
N LEU A 105 7.79 -28.45 9.25
CA LEU A 105 9.18 -28.88 9.33
C LEU A 105 9.29 -30.34 8.90
N THR A 106 9.92 -30.57 7.76
CA THR A 106 10.32 -31.92 7.32
C THR A 106 11.73 -32.19 7.84
N ILE A 107 11.87 -33.18 8.72
CA ILE A 107 13.17 -33.74 9.06
C ILE A 107 13.50 -34.78 7.99
N LEU A 108 14.60 -34.59 7.27
CA LEU A 108 14.99 -35.38 6.09
C LEU A 108 15.59 -36.76 6.47
N VAL A 109 15.02 -37.38 7.50
CA VAL A 109 15.32 -38.71 8.01
C VAL A 109 14.01 -39.36 8.45
N GLU A 110 13.81 -40.66 8.19
CA GLU A 110 12.62 -41.39 8.66
C GLU A 110 12.55 -41.45 10.20
N GLN A 111 11.33 -41.42 10.77
CA GLN A 111 11.12 -41.53 12.23
C GLN A 111 11.68 -42.83 12.84
N SER A 112 11.83 -43.88 12.04
CA SER A 112 12.39 -45.17 12.48
C SER A 112 13.89 -45.07 12.88
N ASN A 113 14.56 -43.99 12.48
CA ASN A 113 15.96 -43.75 12.74
C ASN A 113 16.16 -42.86 13.99
N ALA A 114 16.99 -43.29 14.92
CA ALA A 114 17.31 -42.53 16.15
C ALA A 114 17.89 -41.12 15.89
N THR A 115 18.42 -40.86 14.70
CA THR A 115 18.85 -39.51 14.29
C THR A 115 17.67 -38.55 14.19
N PHE A 116 16.47 -39.01 13.81
CA PHE A 116 15.27 -38.18 13.75
C PHE A 116 14.99 -37.49 15.10
N GLU A 117 14.94 -38.27 16.18
CA GLU A 117 14.74 -37.76 17.55
C GLU A 117 15.86 -36.79 17.96
N THR A 118 17.09 -37.05 17.55
CA THR A 118 18.22 -36.16 17.87
C THR A 118 18.05 -34.79 17.20
N LEU A 119 17.64 -34.78 15.93
CA LEU A 119 17.39 -33.57 15.16
C LEU A 119 16.17 -32.83 15.70
N LEU A 120 15.06 -33.54 15.96
CA LEU A 120 13.86 -32.95 16.54
C LEU A 120 14.14 -32.29 17.89
N ASN A 121 14.86 -32.98 18.80
CA ASN A 121 15.23 -32.40 20.09
C ASN A 121 16.15 -31.19 19.94
N ALA A 122 17.03 -31.16 18.94
CA ALA A 122 17.86 -30.00 18.63
C ALA A 122 17.06 -28.81 18.08
N ALA A 123 15.98 -29.06 17.34
CA ALA A 123 15.10 -28.03 16.80
C ALA A 123 14.24 -27.34 17.88
N VAL A 124 13.93 -28.04 18.97
CA VAL A 124 13.11 -27.50 20.09
C VAL A 124 13.94 -27.09 21.31
N ALA A 125 15.24 -27.37 21.33
CA ALA A 125 16.15 -26.94 22.37
C ALA A 125 16.53 -25.45 22.20
N ASP A 126 16.98 -24.84 23.30
CA ASP A 126 17.56 -23.49 23.33
C ASP A 126 16.69 -22.39 22.69
N LEU A 127 15.36 -22.48 22.87
CA LEU A 127 14.43 -21.42 22.48
C LEU A 127 14.77 -20.08 23.15
N ASP A 128 14.67 -19.00 22.39
CA ASP A 128 14.98 -17.65 22.87
C ASP A 128 13.99 -17.20 23.97
N GLU A 129 14.54 -16.68 25.06
CA GLU A 129 13.77 -16.24 26.23
C GLU A 129 13.36 -14.76 26.13
N ILE A 130 12.10 -14.49 26.45
CA ILE A 130 11.59 -13.14 26.70
C ILE A 130 11.97 -12.76 28.12
N LEU A 131 12.79 -11.72 28.25
CA LEU A 131 13.26 -11.24 29.55
C LEU A 131 12.08 -10.89 30.47
N ASN A 132 12.29 -11.12 31.77
CA ASN A 132 11.33 -10.77 32.79
C ASN A 132 11.29 -9.24 33.02
N GLN A 133 10.68 -8.55 32.08
CA GLN A 133 10.49 -7.09 32.06
C GLN A 133 8.99 -6.79 31.94
N GLY A 134 8.53 -5.74 32.61
CA GLY A 134 7.20 -5.15 32.44
C GLY A 134 7.25 -3.92 31.52
N PRO A 135 6.11 -3.40 31.05
CA PRO A 135 6.06 -2.22 30.19
C PRO A 135 6.83 -1.01 30.75
N SER A 136 6.85 -0.86 32.08
CA SER A 136 7.55 0.21 32.80
C SER A 136 9.06 -0.03 33.03
N SER A 137 9.60 -1.15 32.55
CA SER A 137 11.03 -1.50 32.70
C SER A 137 11.93 -0.66 31.80
N SER A 138 13.21 -0.57 32.16
CA SER A 138 14.20 0.13 31.33
C SER A 138 14.60 -0.72 30.10
N PRO A 139 14.77 -0.10 28.91
CA PRO A 139 15.26 -0.78 27.71
C PRO A 139 16.74 -1.23 27.86
N PRO A 140 17.23 -2.15 27.01
CA PRO A 140 16.55 -2.75 25.87
C PRO A 140 15.57 -3.87 26.29
N PHE A 141 14.51 -4.03 25.50
CA PHE A 141 13.58 -5.16 25.58
C PHE A 141 13.97 -6.28 24.61
N THR A 142 13.57 -7.52 24.90
CA THR A 142 13.73 -8.64 23.96
C THR A 142 13.03 -8.31 22.64
N ALA A 143 13.75 -8.45 21.53
CA ALA A 143 13.19 -8.32 20.18
C ALA A 143 12.54 -9.65 19.78
N VAL A 144 11.23 -9.63 19.55
CA VAL A 144 10.44 -10.80 19.15
C VAL A 144 9.97 -10.57 17.72
N PRO A 145 10.24 -11.50 16.78
CA PRO A 145 9.72 -11.39 15.42
C PRO A 145 8.20 -11.31 15.39
N ARG A 146 7.65 -10.53 14.46
CA ARG A 146 6.22 -10.19 14.45
C ARG A 146 5.31 -11.41 14.26
N ASN A 147 5.72 -12.37 13.45
CA ASN A 147 5.02 -13.64 13.22
C ASN A 147 5.48 -14.78 14.14
N ALA A 148 6.24 -14.50 15.21
CA ALA A 148 6.63 -15.55 16.16
C ALA A 148 5.49 -15.91 17.13
N THR A 149 5.40 -17.19 17.48
CA THR A 149 4.53 -17.67 18.54
C THR A 149 5.22 -17.51 19.90
N VAL A 150 4.50 -17.02 20.90
CA VAL A 150 4.98 -16.90 22.28
C VAL A 150 4.48 -18.06 23.12
N ARG A 151 5.36 -18.76 23.83
CA ARG A 151 5.03 -19.83 24.77
C ARG A 151 5.30 -19.39 26.21
N LEU A 152 4.25 -19.44 27.02
CA LEU A 152 4.29 -19.22 28.47
C LEU A 152 4.29 -20.57 29.18
N ARG A 153 5.26 -20.80 30.06
CA ARG A 153 5.38 -22.02 30.87
C ARG A 153 5.00 -21.75 32.31
N PHE A 154 4.14 -22.59 32.88
CA PHE A 154 3.61 -22.46 34.23
C PHE A 154 4.09 -23.55 35.17
N SER A 155 4.12 -23.23 36.46
CA SER A 155 4.58 -24.14 37.51
C SER A 155 3.70 -25.38 37.74
N GLU A 156 2.46 -25.34 37.25
CA GLU A 156 1.44 -26.40 37.29
C GLU A 156 0.72 -26.51 35.94
N GLN A 157 0.02 -27.64 35.72
CA GLN A 157 -0.89 -27.80 34.59
C GLN A 157 -2.04 -26.78 34.67
N VAL A 158 -2.37 -26.18 33.52
CA VAL A 158 -3.37 -25.12 33.39
C VAL A 158 -4.69 -25.67 32.86
N ASP A 159 -5.81 -25.12 33.30
CA ASP A 159 -7.13 -25.45 32.74
C ASP A 159 -7.30 -24.77 31.38
N PRO A 160 -7.45 -25.52 30.27
CA PRO A 160 -7.67 -24.94 28.95
C PRO A 160 -8.89 -24.01 28.89
N ALA A 161 -9.94 -24.29 29.67
CA ALA A 161 -11.14 -23.43 29.71
C ALA A 161 -10.89 -22.09 30.40
N SER A 162 -9.81 -21.98 31.19
CA SER A 162 -9.40 -20.73 31.85
C SER A 162 -8.49 -19.87 31.00
N VAL A 163 -8.04 -20.33 29.83
CA VAL A 163 -7.15 -19.59 28.91
C VAL A 163 -8.00 -18.85 27.88
N THR A 164 -8.12 -17.54 28.06
CA THR A 164 -8.90 -16.66 27.20
C THR A 164 -8.14 -15.36 26.98
N SER A 165 -8.62 -14.52 26.07
CA SER A 165 -8.11 -13.15 25.88
C SER A 165 -8.29 -12.24 27.10
N ASN A 166 -9.02 -12.71 28.13
CA ASN A 166 -9.27 -12.01 29.39
C ASN A 166 -8.44 -12.53 30.56
N SER A 167 -7.82 -13.71 30.46
CA SER A 167 -6.95 -14.28 31.50
C SER A 167 -5.47 -14.23 31.13
N VAL A 168 -5.17 -14.17 29.83
CA VAL A 168 -3.82 -13.98 29.27
C VAL A 168 -3.91 -12.88 28.21
N HIS A 169 -3.81 -11.62 28.63
CA HIS A 169 -3.95 -10.47 27.74
C HIS A 169 -2.65 -10.21 26.99
N PHE A 170 -2.67 -10.28 25.67
CA PHE A 170 -1.60 -9.68 24.86
C PHE A 170 -2.08 -8.30 24.42
N LEU A 171 -1.42 -7.23 24.88
CA LEU A 171 -1.75 -5.84 24.52
C LEU A 171 -0.69 -5.30 23.56
N GLY A 172 -1.13 -4.50 22.58
CA GLY A 172 -0.25 -3.77 21.67
C GLY A 172 -0.07 -2.30 22.07
N THR A 173 0.22 -1.45 21.09
CA THR A 173 0.36 0.01 21.27
C THR A 173 -0.95 0.73 21.62
N SER A 174 -2.11 0.11 21.31
CA SER A 174 -3.41 0.58 21.78
C SER A 174 -3.79 -0.18 23.06
N PRO A 175 -3.97 0.49 24.20
CA PRO A 175 -4.23 -0.17 25.49
C PRO A 175 -5.66 -0.69 25.63
N GLU A 176 -6.56 -0.41 24.68
CA GLU A 176 -8.00 -0.63 24.86
C GLU A 176 -8.49 -2.05 24.49
N ALA A 177 -7.70 -2.84 23.75
CA ALA A 177 -8.09 -4.19 23.33
C ALA A 177 -6.94 -5.19 23.31
N SER A 178 -7.21 -6.42 23.76
CA SER A 178 -6.31 -7.56 23.55
C SER A 178 -6.11 -7.80 22.05
N LEU A 179 -4.87 -8.06 21.66
CA LEU A 179 -4.51 -8.51 20.33
C LEU A 179 -5.24 -9.81 20.02
N ALA A 180 -5.81 -9.89 18.82
CA ALA A 180 -6.39 -11.11 18.31
C ALA A 180 -5.27 -12.13 18.02
N GLY A 181 -5.49 -13.37 18.42
CA GLY A 181 -4.55 -14.47 18.18
C GLY A 181 -5.16 -15.80 18.59
N ARG A 182 -4.49 -16.88 18.22
CA ARG A 182 -4.87 -18.26 18.53
C ARG A 182 -4.17 -18.69 19.82
N TYR A 183 -4.94 -19.19 20.78
CA TYR A 183 -4.43 -19.76 22.03
C TYR A 183 -4.40 -21.28 21.93
N LEU A 184 -3.24 -21.87 22.19
CA LEU A 184 -3.10 -23.33 22.31
C LEU A 184 -2.66 -23.67 23.73
N VAL A 185 -3.32 -24.65 24.33
CA VAL A 185 -3.03 -25.08 25.69
C VAL A 185 -2.50 -26.50 25.67
N ARG A 186 -1.35 -26.72 26.29
CA ARG A 186 -0.71 -28.03 26.39
C ARG A 186 -0.30 -28.29 27.83
N ASN A 187 -0.59 -29.48 28.33
CA ASN A 187 -0.24 -29.89 29.68
C ASN A 187 0.65 -31.12 29.62
N ASP A 188 1.79 -31.06 30.31
CA ASP A 188 2.66 -32.20 30.52
C ASP A 188 2.31 -32.85 31.87
N ALA A 189 1.76 -34.07 31.81
CA ALA A 189 1.43 -34.86 32.99
C ALA A 189 2.66 -35.44 33.69
N GLY A 190 3.75 -35.67 32.96
CA GLY A 190 5.00 -36.23 33.49
C GLY A 190 5.75 -35.25 34.39
N ALA A 191 5.93 -33.99 33.97
CA ALA A 191 6.55 -32.95 34.80
C ALA A 191 5.54 -32.13 35.62
N GLY A 192 4.23 -32.31 35.38
CA GLY A 192 3.17 -31.56 36.04
C GLY A 192 3.17 -30.07 35.66
N LYS A 193 3.47 -29.74 34.40
CA LYS A 193 3.63 -28.37 33.90
C LYS A 193 2.57 -28.03 32.85
N GLY A 194 2.17 -26.76 32.82
CA GLY A 194 1.23 -26.21 31.84
C GLY A 194 1.91 -25.24 30.90
N TYR A 195 1.45 -25.20 29.66
CA TYR A 195 1.98 -24.36 28.59
C TYR A 195 0.84 -23.68 27.85
N VAL A 196 0.98 -22.38 27.64
CA VAL A 196 0.06 -21.58 26.82
C VAL A 196 0.85 -20.98 25.68
N PHE A 197 0.43 -21.24 24.45
CA PHE A 197 0.97 -20.65 23.24
C PHE A 197 0.01 -19.56 22.77
N PHE A 198 0.58 -18.42 22.39
CA PHE A 198 -0.14 -17.36 21.71
C PHE A 198 0.50 -17.17 20.34
N ASP A 199 -0.27 -17.55 19.33
CA ASP A 199 0.08 -17.35 17.93
C ASP A 199 -0.65 -16.09 17.42
N PRO A 200 0.08 -15.00 17.15
CA PRO A 200 -0.53 -13.76 16.68
C PRO A 200 -0.93 -13.85 15.20
N THR A 201 -0.47 -14.88 14.47
CA THR A 201 -0.81 -15.08 13.07
C THR A 201 -2.07 -15.93 12.95
N LEU A 202 -3.04 -15.43 12.21
CA LEU A 202 -4.35 -16.03 12.01
C LEU A 202 -4.62 -16.09 10.52
N SER A 203 -4.71 -17.31 9.99
CA SER A 203 -5.08 -17.56 8.61
C SER A 203 -6.56 -17.21 8.34
N ALA A 204 -6.96 -17.14 7.07
CA ALA A 204 -8.38 -16.98 6.73
C ALA A 204 -9.23 -18.16 7.25
N ARG A 205 -8.65 -19.36 7.30
CA ARG A 205 -9.28 -20.55 7.86
C ARG A 205 -9.41 -20.49 9.38
N ASP A 206 -8.36 -20.08 10.09
CA ASP A 206 -8.41 -19.86 11.55
C ASP A 206 -9.43 -18.78 11.91
N SER A 207 -9.46 -17.69 11.13
CA SER A 207 -10.44 -16.61 11.27
C SER A 207 -11.87 -17.14 11.19
N ALA A 208 -12.18 -17.97 10.18
CA ALA A 208 -13.49 -18.59 10.01
C ALA A 208 -13.83 -19.57 11.15
N ASN A 209 -12.87 -20.39 11.58
CA ASN A 209 -13.06 -21.40 12.62
C ASN A 209 -13.21 -20.81 14.02
N LEU A 210 -12.44 -19.77 14.35
CA LEU A 210 -12.40 -19.15 15.67
C LEU A 210 -13.34 -17.93 15.79
N GLY A 211 -13.87 -17.43 14.68
CA GLY A 211 -14.73 -16.23 14.65
C GLY A 211 -13.98 -14.94 14.99
N VAL A 212 -12.67 -14.90 14.77
CA VAL A 212 -11.80 -13.74 14.98
C VAL A 212 -11.35 -13.17 13.63
N GLN A 213 -10.88 -11.92 13.58
CA GLN A 213 -10.39 -11.33 12.33
C GLN A 213 -9.06 -11.98 11.89
N GLN A 214 -8.90 -12.26 10.59
CA GLN A 214 -7.64 -12.71 10.01
C GLN A 214 -6.50 -11.72 10.32
N ASN A 215 -5.32 -12.26 10.65
CA ASN A 215 -4.13 -11.47 10.90
C ASN A 215 -2.88 -12.19 10.38
N ALA A 216 -2.46 -11.88 9.16
CA ALA A 216 -1.25 -12.47 8.60
C ALA A 216 0.05 -11.73 9.00
N LYS A 217 -0.05 -10.55 9.61
CA LYS A 217 1.11 -9.70 9.94
C LYS A 217 1.64 -9.93 11.36
N GLY A 218 0.92 -10.70 12.17
CA GLY A 218 1.28 -11.01 13.54
C GLY A 218 1.22 -9.78 14.46
N PHE A 219 2.20 -9.63 15.34
CA PHE A 219 2.31 -8.50 16.26
C PHE A 219 2.41 -7.15 15.52
N PRO A 220 1.90 -6.05 16.12
CA PRO A 220 2.07 -4.71 15.57
C PRO A 220 3.57 -4.34 15.51
N ILE A 221 3.95 -3.63 14.46
CA ILE A 221 5.33 -3.15 14.29
C ILE A 221 5.75 -2.24 15.44
N SER A 222 7.00 -2.34 15.92
CA SER A 222 7.51 -1.37 16.90
C SER A 222 7.87 -0.04 16.23
N PHE A 223 7.67 1.06 16.95
CA PHE A 223 8.01 2.40 16.46
C PHE A 223 9.52 2.65 16.42
N ASP A 224 10.27 2.02 17.33
CA ASP A 224 11.72 2.13 17.44
C ASP A 224 12.36 0.77 17.80
N SER A 225 13.69 0.73 17.86
CA SER A 225 14.47 -0.49 18.11
C SER A 225 14.76 -0.79 19.59
N SER A 226 14.15 -0.05 20.52
CA SER A 226 14.55 -0.03 21.93
C SER A 226 13.41 -0.27 22.92
N TRP A 227 12.25 0.35 22.71
CA TRP A 227 11.11 0.31 23.62
C TRP A 227 10.16 -0.85 23.30
N SER A 228 9.49 -1.36 24.34
CA SER A 228 8.43 -2.35 24.17
C SER A 228 7.20 -1.71 23.53
N ASN A 229 6.50 -2.51 22.75
CA ASN A 229 5.22 -2.13 22.14
C ASN A 229 4.17 -3.26 22.28
N VAL A 230 4.57 -4.41 22.84
CA VAL A 230 3.70 -5.54 23.14
C VAL A 230 3.91 -5.97 24.59
N SER A 231 2.84 -6.36 25.27
CA SER A 231 2.90 -6.86 26.63
C SER A 231 1.89 -7.98 26.89
N ALA A 232 2.35 -9.10 27.44
CA ALA A 232 1.51 -10.14 28.00
C ALA A 232 1.23 -9.81 29.47
N LEU A 233 -0.04 -9.62 29.83
CA LEU A 233 -0.51 -9.35 31.19
C LEU A 233 -1.43 -10.46 31.66
N LEU A 234 -1.14 -11.04 32.83
CA LEU A 234 -1.90 -12.12 33.45
C LEU A 234 -2.50 -11.61 34.76
N PRO A 235 -3.83 -11.39 34.84
CA PRO A 235 -4.47 -10.91 36.06
C PRO A 235 -4.41 -11.96 37.17
N THR A 236 -4.05 -11.53 38.39
CA THR A 236 -3.98 -12.44 39.56
C THR A 236 -5.31 -12.52 40.32
N ARG A 237 -6.28 -11.67 39.98
CA ARG A 237 -7.57 -11.58 40.65
C ARG A 237 -8.68 -11.21 39.66
N VAL A 238 -9.84 -11.85 39.82
CA VAL A 238 -11.08 -11.50 39.12
C VAL A 238 -11.61 -10.15 39.64
N ASP A 239 -11.73 -9.19 38.74
CA ASP A 239 -12.33 -7.87 38.97
C ASP A 239 -13.18 -7.42 37.76
N PRO A 240 -14.44 -7.88 37.66
CA PRO A 240 -15.29 -7.58 36.52
C PRO A 240 -15.67 -6.09 36.41
N ALA A 241 -15.54 -5.32 37.50
CA ALA A 241 -15.84 -3.89 37.49
C ALA A 241 -14.82 -3.07 36.69
N PHE A 242 -13.62 -3.63 36.47
CA PHE A 242 -12.51 -3.02 35.74
C PHE A 242 -12.05 -3.88 34.56
N GLY A 243 -12.97 -4.64 33.94
CA GLY A 243 -12.69 -5.39 32.72
C GLY A 243 -11.81 -6.64 32.90
N GLN A 244 -11.69 -7.19 34.13
CA GLN A 244 -10.94 -8.41 34.43
C GLN A 244 -11.88 -9.54 34.89
N PRO A 245 -12.74 -10.08 34.01
CA PRO A 245 -13.77 -11.05 34.42
C PRO A 245 -13.22 -12.44 34.75
N GLU A 246 -12.01 -12.77 34.30
CA GLU A 246 -11.45 -14.12 34.31
C GLU A 246 -9.97 -14.10 34.74
N ILE A 247 -9.48 -15.23 35.25
CA ILE A 247 -8.08 -15.44 35.61
C ILE A 247 -7.66 -16.85 35.22
N LEU A 248 -6.36 -17.04 35.02
CA LEU A 248 -5.79 -18.34 34.72
C LEU A 248 -5.83 -19.25 35.95
N THR A 249 -6.31 -20.49 35.79
CA THR A 249 -6.41 -21.49 36.86
C THR A 249 -5.78 -22.84 36.48
N ASN A 250 -5.57 -23.70 37.47
CA ASN A 250 -5.10 -25.06 37.25
C ASN A 250 -6.27 -25.97 36.84
N LEU A 251 -5.98 -27.21 36.42
CA LEU A 251 -7.01 -28.18 35.99
C LEU A 251 -8.17 -28.41 36.98
N LEU A 252 -7.93 -28.19 38.28
CA LEU A 252 -8.93 -28.34 39.33
C LEU A 252 -9.70 -27.05 39.64
N GLY A 253 -9.32 -25.92 39.03
CA GLY A 253 -9.89 -24.60 39.27
C GLY A 253 -9.69 -24.04 40.68
N ASN A 254 -8.79 -24.65 41.47
CA ASN A 254 -8.63 -24.34 42.90
C ASN A 254 -7.39 -23.50 43.23
N ARG A 255 -6.48 -23.34 42.26
CA ARG A 255 -5.32 -22.45 42.31
C ARG A 255 -5.36 -21.51 41.13
N SER A 256 -4.92 -20.27 41.34
CA SER A 256 -4.82 -19.25 40.30
C SER A 256 -3.39 -18.72 40.20
N ILE A 257 -3.12 -18.02 39.10
CA ILE A 257 -1.85 -17.30 38.90
C ILE A 257 -1.61 -16.28 40.02
N GLN A 258 -0.38 -16.23 40.53
CA GLN A 258 0.11 -15.21 41.45
C GLN A 258 1.47 -14.70 40.99
N ALA A 259 1.76 -13.44 41.30
CA ALA A 259 3.08 -12.87 41.08
C ALA A 259 4.08 -13.41 42.09
N SER A 260 5.21 -13.92 41.59
CA SER A 260 6.39 -14.22 42.40
C SER A 260 7.16 -12.93 42.73
N SER A 261 8.13 -13.01 43.64
CA SER A 261 9.00 -11.87 43.96
C SER A 261 9.92 -11.45 42.82
N GLU A 262 10.12 -12.33 41.83
CA GLU A 262 10.98 -12.07 40.68
C GLU A 262 10.18 -11.56 39.49
N ASP A 263 8.85 -11.73 39.46
CA ASP A 263 8.01 -11.28 38.36
C ASP A 263 7.99 -9.75 38.23
N ALA A 264 8.14 -9.28 36.99
CA ALA A 264 7.66 -7.96 36.65
C ALA A 264 6.14 -7.91 36.80
N THR A 265 5.64 -6.88 37.48
CA THR A 265 4.21 -6.70 37.72
C THR A 265 3.72 -5.35 37.27
N GLU A 266 2.53 -5.32 36.70
CA GLU A 266 1.77 -4.09 36.45
C GLU A 266 0.56 -4.03 37.38
N THR A 267 0.02 -2.83 37.57
CA THR A 267 -1.16 -2.63 38.43
C THR A 267 -2.39 -2.42 37.55
N SER A 268 -3.42 -3.24 37.73
CA SER A 268 -4.71 -3.03 37.05
C SER A 268 -5.40 -1.75 37.52
N GLU A 269 -6.40 -1.28 36.77
CA GLU A 269 -7.21 -0.11 37.17
C GLU A 269 -7.88 -0.30 38.55
N GLY A 270 -8.23 -1.54 38.90
CA GLY A 270 -8.75 -1.92 40.22
C GLY A 270 -7.71 -1.97 41.33
N GLY A 271 -6.43 -1.70 41.03
CA GLY A 271 -5.33 -1.72 42.01
C GLY A 271 -4.82 -3.12 42.34
N HIS A 272 -4.99 -4.10 41.44
CA HIS A 272 -4.56 -5.48 41.64
C HIS A 272 -3.31 -5.80 40.79
N PRO A 273 -2.34 -6.57 41.33
CA PRO A 273 -1.15 -6.91 40.58
C PRO A 273 -1.48 -7.85 39.41
N MET A 274 -0.85 -7.62 38.28
CA MET A 274 -0.87 -8.46 37.09
C MET A 274 0.57 -8.91 36.81
N VAL A 275 0.79 -10.18 36.52
CA VAL A 275 2.10 -10.65 36.06
C VAL A 275 2.31 -10.14 34.64
N ALA A 276 3.45 -9.50 34.38
CA ALA A 276 3.74 -8.85 33.11
C ALA A 276 4.96 -9.47 32.42
N ARG A 277 4.89 -9.59 31.09
CA ARG A 277 6.03 -9.82 30.19
C ARG A 277 5.90 -8.87 29.01
N ALA A 278 6.76 -7.86 28.95
CA ALA A 278 6.82 -6.89 27.87
C ALA A 278 7.99 -7.20 26.95
N PHE A 279 7.77 -7.00 25.65
CA PHE A 279 8.79 -7.18 24.63
C PHE A 279 8.57 -6.20 23.49
N ARG A 280 9.58 -6.11 22.63
CA ARG A 280 9.55 -5.30 21.42
C ARG A 280 9.29 -6.21 20.24
N ALA A 281 8.20 -6.00 19.52
CA ALA A 281 7.99 -6.64 18.22
C ALA A 281 8.98 -6.10 17.19
N GLY A 282 9.37 -6.89 16.20
CA GLY A 282 10.30 -6.46 15.16
C GLY A 282 9.81 -5.27 14.31
N ASN A 283 10.75 -4.58 13.66
CA ASN A 283 10.50 -3.50 12.70
C ASN A 283 11.42 -3.58 11.46
N GLU A 284 11.24 -2.67 10.51
CA GLU A 284 11.98 -2.64 9.23
C GLU A 284 13.50 -2.53 9.36
N SER A 285 14.01 -2.02 10.50
CA SER A 285 15.46 -1.93 10.76
C SER A 285 16.05 -3.21 11.36
N ASP A 286 15.22 -4.17 11.78
CA ASP A 286 15.65 -5.47 12.28
C ASP A 286 15.92 -6.45 11.11
N PRO A 287 16.68 -7.54 11.35
CA PRO A 287 16.82 -8.61 10.38
C PRO A 287 15.45 -9.07 9.86
N TYR A 288 15.37 -9.33 8.55
CA TYR A 288 14.15 -9.80 7.88
C TYR A 288 12.94 -8.89 8.13
N GLN A 289 13.17 -7.58 8.20
CA GLN A 289 12.16 -6.55 8.48
C GLN A 289 11.36 -6.78 9.77
N GLY A 290 11.96 -7.49 10.73
CA GLY A 290 11.34 -7.81 12.01
C GLY A 290 10.42 -9.03 11.99
N PHE A 291 10.48 -9.86 10.95
CA PHE A 291 9.80 -11.15 10.85
C PHE A 291 10.78 -12.31 11.10
N LEU A 292 10.23 -13.52 11.32
CA LEU A 292 11.02 -14.74 11.35
C LEU A 292 11.76 -14.89 10.01
N LYS A 293 12.98 -15.43 10.06
CA LYS A 293 13.76 -15.70 8.85
C LYS A 293 12.94 -16.56 7.90
N ASP A 294 12.59 -16.00 6.75
CA ASP A 294 12.03 -16.74 5.65
C ASP A 294 13.09 -16.97 4.58
N ILE A 295 13.26 -18.22 4.17
CA ILE A 295 14.20 -18.62 3.12
C ILE A 295 13.48 -19.09 1.85
N VAL A 296 12.18 -19.33 1.94
CA VAL A 296 11.35 -19.67 0.78
C VAL A 296 11.01 -18.36 0.11
N ARG A 297 11.14 -18.32 -1.22
CA ARG A 297 10.75 -17.11 -1.95
C ARG A 297 9.25 -17.12 -2.18
N PRO A 298 8.59 -15.94 -2.13
CA PRO A 298 7.20 -15.81 -2.50
C PRO A 298 6.98 -16.21 -3.95
N ASN A 299 5.85 -16.86 -4.20
CA ASN A 299 5.47 -17.34 -5.52
C ASN A 299 3.98 -17.13 -5.78
N LEU A 300 3.63 -17.07 -7.06
CA LEU A 300 2.28 -16.83 -7.53
C LEU A 300 1.47 -18.14 -7.49
N VAL A 301 0.20 -18.04 -7.07
CA VAL A 301 -0.74 -19.15 -6.96
C VAL A 301 -1.84 -18.97 -8.00
N GLY A 302 -1.93 -19.90 -8.95
CA GLY A 302 -3.04 -20.01 -9.89
C GLY A 302 -4.17 -20.82 -9.26
N LYS A 303 -5.40 -20.34 -9.41
CA LYS A 303 -6.59 -21.02 -8.87
C LYS A 303 -7.52 -21.41 -10.01
N GLN A 304 -7.79 -22.71 -10.13
CA GLN A 304 -8.53 -23.27 -11.25
C GLN A 304 -9.67 -24.17 -10.77
N ASP A 305 -10.84 -24.05 -11.40
CA ASP A 305 -11.96 -24.96 -11.13
C ASP A 305 -11.74 -26.28 -11.88
N VAL A 306 -11.87 -27.39 -11.15
CA VAL A 306 -11.62 -28.76 -11.64
C VAL A 306 -12.78 -29.71 -11.27
N LEU A 307 -12.86 -30.82 -11.98
CA LEU A 307 -13.79 -31.92 -11.72
C LEU A 307 -13.00 -33.16 -11.31
N LEU A 308 -13.35 -33.73 -10.16
CA LEU A 308 -12.87 -35.02 -9.70
C LEU A 308 -13.71 -36.12 -10.33
N HIS A 309 -13.04 -37.13 -10.89
CA HIS A 309 -13.67 -38.30 -11.55
C HIS A 309 -13.66 -39.54 -10.67
N SER A 310 -12.57 -39.77 -9.95
CA SER A 310 -12.45 -40.89 -9.02
C SER A 310 -11.53 -40.54 -7.84
N ALA A 311 -11.76 -41.21 -6.72
CA ALA A 311 -10.88 -41.18 -5.54
C ALA A 311 -10.81 -42.60 -4.95
N VAL A 312 -9.62 -43.20 -4.96
CA VAL A 312 -9.38 -44.57 -4.47
C VAL A 312 -8.34 -44.54 -3.37
N ALA A 313 -8.67 -45.09 -2.20
CA ALA A 313 -7.74 -45.15 -1.08
C ALA A 313 -6.48 -45.98 -1.42
N ASP A 314 -5.32 -45.45 -1.07
CA ASP A 314 -4.02 -46.09 -1.19
C ASP A 314 -3.22 -45.91 0.11
N GLY A 315 -3.43 -46.84 1.04
CA GLY A 315 -2.89 -46.73 2.39
C GLY A 315 -3.63 -45.65 3.21
N VAL A 316 -2.90 -44.61 3.62
CA VAL A 316 -3.44 -43.43 4.32
C VAL A 316 -3.72 -42.26 3.37
N ASP A 317 -3.30 -42.39 2.11
CA ASP A 317 -3.46 -41.39 1.05
C ASP A 317 -4.56 -41.82 0.08
N TRP A 318 -4.86 -40.95 -0.88
CA TRP A 318 -5.88 -41.18 -1.91
C TRP A 318 -5.28 -40.99 -3.31
N VAL A 319 -5.58 -41.91 -4.23
CA VAL A 319 -5.34 -41.71 -5.65
C VAL A 319 -6.56 -41.01 -6.22
N VAL A 320 -6.36 -39.79 -6.71
CA VAL A 320 -7.42 -38.93 -7.26
C VAL A 320 -7.19 -38.74 -8.75
N GLU A 321 -8.25 -38.95 -9.53
CA GLU A 321 -8.30 -38.57 -10.93
C GLU A 321 -9.10 -37.27 -11.08
N TYR A 322 -8.51 -36.26 -11.70
CA TYR A 322 -9.19 -34.99 -11.95
C TYR A 322 -8.94 -34.45 -13.36
N SER A 323 -9.86 -33.64 -13.85
CA SER A 323 -9.67 -32.83 -15.07
C SER A 323 -10.09 -31.39 -14.80
N PHE A 324 -9.62 -30.47 -15.62
CA PHE A 324 -10.25 -29.15 -15.71
C PHE A 324 -11.68 -29.35 -16.27
N GLY A 325 -12.61 -28.42 -16.00
CA GLY A 325 -14.04 -28.56 -16.32
C GLY A 325 -14.37 -28.82 -17.80
N THR A 326 -15.63 -28.63 -18.21
CA THR A 326 -15.95 -28.80 -19.65
C THR A 326 -15.15 -27.80 -20.51
N VAL A 327 -14.59 -28.28 -21.63
CA VAL A 327 -13.69 -27.53 -22.54
C VAL A 327 -14.26 -26.17 -22.97
N SER A 328 -15.58 -25.99 -22.98
CA SER A 328 -16.21 -24.71 -23.33
C SER A 328 -16.00 -23.60 -22.30
N GLU A 329 -15.61 -23.93 -21.06
CA GLU A 329 -15.54 -22.97 -19.94
C GLU A 329 -14.10 -22.62 -19.54
N ASN A 330 -13.13 -23.55 -19.71
CA ASN A 330 -11.72 -23.31 -19.37
C ASN A 330 -10.74 -24.13 -20.23
N PRO A 331 -10.73 -23.95 -21.57
CA PRO A 331 -9.95 -24.81 -22.46
C PRO A 331 -8.43 -24.63 -22.33
N TYR A 332 -7.97 -23.44 -21.98
CA TYR A 332 -6.55 -23.09 -22.14
C TYR A 332 -5.74 -23.28 -20.85
N CYS A 333 -6.36 -23.14 -19.67
CA CYS A 333 -5.70 -23.51 -18.41
C CYS A 333 -5.70 -25.01 -18.15
N ALA A 334 -6.42 -25.80 -18.95
CA ALA A 334 -6.36 -27.26 -18.94
C ALA A 334 -4.98 -27.84 -19.32
N LEU A 335 -4.10 -27.01 -19.92
CA LEU A 335 -2.71 -27.37 -20.23
C LEU A 335 -1.79 -27.34 -19.01
N LEU A 336 -2.24 -26.81 -17.87
CA LEU A 336 -1.48 -26.85 -16.62
C LEU A 336 -1.29 -28.30 -16.17
N GLN A 337 -0.04 -28.66 -15.91
CA GLN A 337 0.30 -29.99 -15.42
C GLN A 337 0.25 -30.05 -13.89
N PRO A 338 -0.22 -31.17 -13.30
CA PRO A 338 -0.17 -31.37 -11.85
C PRO A 338 1.27 -31.32 -11.34
N LYS A 339 1.46 -30.72 -10.18
CA LYS A 339 2.75 -30.60 -9.48
C LYS A 339 2.61 -31.15 -8.07
N VAL A 340 3.72 -31.66 -7.54
CA VAL A 340 3.80 -31.99 -6.12
C VAL A 340 3.66 -30.69 -5.32
N GLY A 341 2.82 -30.71 -4.28
CA GLY A 341 2.46 -29.54 -3.48
C GLY A 341 1.22 -28.78 -3.97
N ASP A 342 0.66 -29.12 -5.13
CA ASP A 342 -0.64 -28.59 -5.55
C ASP A 342 -1.72 -28.96 -4.52
N VAL A 343 -2.68 -28.05 -4.30
CA VAL A 343 -3.74 -28.22 -3.31
C VAL A 343 -5.08 -28.36 -3.99
N LEU A 344 -5.84 -29.39 -3.63
CA LEU A 344 -7.23 -29.60 -4.05
C LEU A 344 -8.16 -29.31 -2.87
N GLU A 345 -9.00 -28.29 -3.03
CA GLU A 345 -10.07 -27.95 -2.10
C GLU A 345 -11.39 -28.58 -2.59
N VAL A 346 -11.97 -29.46 -1.77
CA VAL A 346 -13.16 -30.23 -2.13
C VAL A 346 -14.30 -29.92 -1.16
N GLY A 347 -15.31 -29.20 -1.64
CA GLY A 347 -16.37 -28.69 -0.79
C GLY A 347 -15.84 -27.67 0.23
N VAL A 348 -16.39 -27.69 1.45
CA VAL A 348 -16.02 -26.73 2.52
C VAL A 348 -15.00 -27.30 3.52
N ASP A 349 -14.83 -28.62 3.58
CA ASP A 349 -14.15 -29.29 4.70
C ASP A 349 -12.91 -30.09 4.32
N ALA A 350 -12.73 -30.47 3.04
CA ALA A 350 -11.64 -31.35 2.64
C ALA A 350 -10.54 -30.60 1.88
N VAL A 351 -9.31 -30.72 2.39
CA VAL A 351 -8.11 -30.17 1.75
C VAL A 351 -7.12 -31.30 1.52
N LEU A 352 -6.78 -31.51 0.25
CA LEU A 352 -5.89 -32.57 -0.20
C LEU A 352 -4.66 -31.92 -0.81
N VAL A 353 -3.47 -32.46 -0.53
CA VAL A 353 -2.21 -31.98 -1.12
C VAL A 353 -1.60 -33.09 -1.97
N VAL A 354 -1.21 -32.75 -3.20
CA VAL A 354 -0.54 -33.68 -4.11
C VAL A 354 0.82 -34.06 -3.55
N SER A 355 0.95 -35.31 -3.10
CA SER A 355 2.21 -35.89 -2.63
C SER A 355 3.01 -36.51 -3.78
N GLN A 356 2.33 -36.99 -4.83
CA GLN A 356 2.97 -37.57 -6.00
C GLN A 356 2.12 -37.40 -7.26
N VAL A 357 2.76 -37.09 -8.39
CA VAL A 357 2.12 -37.15 -9.72
C VAL A 357 2.30 -38.55 -10.30
N ARG A 358 1.20 -39.26 -10.59
CA ARG A 358 1.24 -40.63 -11.15
C ARG A 358 1.12 -40.65 -12.66
N ALA A 359 0.19 -39.86 -13.20
CA ALA A 359 0.01 -39.72 -14.62
C ALA A 359 -0.39 -38.29 -14.98
N ILE A 360 0.22 -37.77 -16.04
CA ILE A 360 -0.19 -36.51 -16.67
C ILE A 360 -1.09 -36.90 -17.83
N GLY A 361 -2.40 -36.73 -17.65
CA GLY A 361 -3.36 -36.80 -18.75
C GLY A 361 -3.27 -35.59 -19.67
N GLU A 362 -4.06 -35.59 -20.76
CA GLU A 362 -4.15 -34.44 -21.67
C GLU A 362 -4.95 -33.28 -21.07
N GLY A 363 -5.52 -33.42 -19.87
CA GLY A 363 -6.21 -32.36 -19.12
C GLY A 363 -7.61 -32.03 -19.66
N THR A 364 -7.79 -32.10 -20.98
CA THR A 364 -8.99 -32.40 -21.79
C THR A 364 -8.57 -32.28 -23.27
N SER A 365 -9.11 -33.09 -24.19
CA SER A 365 -8.95 -32.81 -25.64
C SER A 365 -10.03 -31.83 -26.11
N PRO A 366 -9.80 -31.03 -27.19
CA PRO A 366 -10.81 -30.13 -27.77
C PRO A 366 -12.16 -30.79 -28.09
N ASP A 367 -12.19 -32.12 -28.23
CA ASP A 367 -13.36 -32.92 -28.54
C ASP A 367 -14.10 -33.48 -27.29
N GLY A 368 -13.73 -33.05 -26.07
CA GLY A 368 -14.45 -33.37 -24.85
C GLY A 368 -14.19 -34.76 -24.26
N GLY A 369 -12.99 -35.32 -24.47
CA GLY A 369 -12.65 -36.68 -24.03
C GLY A 369 -11.19 -36.87 -23.59
N GLY A 370 -10.57 -35.87 -22.95
CA GLY A 370 -9.18 -36.02 -22.52
C GLY A 370 -9.02 -36.96 -21.32
N ILE A 371 -7.81 -37.51 -21.20
CA ILE A 371 -7.41 -38.37 -20.10
C ILE A 371 -7.26 -37.49 -18.84
N PRO A 372 -7.93 -37.83 -17.71
CA PRO A 372 -7.73 -37.14 -16.44
C PRO A 372 -6.27 -37.20 -15.97
N HIS A 373 -5.85 -36.21 -15.18
CA HIS A 373 -4.62 -36.33 -14.40
C HIS A 373 -4.83 -37.31 -13.25
N GLU A 374 -3.82 -38.12 -12.96
CA GLU A 374 -3.83 -39.05 -11.82
C GLU A 374 -2.74 -38.61 -10.83
N VAL A 375 -3.17 -38.33 -9.60
CA VAL A 375 -2.29 -37.87 -8.52
C VAL A 375 -2.53 -38.68 -7.24
N LEU A 376 -1.46 -38.90 -6.47
CA LEU A 376 -1.57 -39.32 -5.08
C LEU A 376 -1.68 -38.06 -4.22
N VAL A 377 -2.66 -38.03 -3.33
CA VAL A 377 -2.92 -36.90 -2.44
C VAL A 377 -2.98 -37.35 -0.99
N ALA A 378 -2.38 -36.55 -0.11
CA ALA A 378 -2.50 -36.68 1.33
C ALA A 378 -3.61 -35.75 1.84
N VAL A 379 -4.41 -36.24 2.78
CA VAL A 379 -5.46 -35.44 3.44
C VAL A 379 -4.81 -34.57 4.51
N VAL A 380 -4.82 -33.25 4.33
CA VAL A 380 -4.19 -32.31 5.27
C VAL A 380 -5.20 -31.83 6.32
N GLU A 381 -6.42 -31.58 5.90
CA GLU A 381 -7.55 -31.28 6.78
C GLU A 381 -8.70 -32.18 6.38
N ASN A 382 -9.23 -32.93 7.36
CA ASN A 382 -10.42 -33.82 7.32
C ASN A 382 -10.83 -34.37 5.95
N GLU A 383 -11.10 -35.68 5.86
CA GLU A 383 -11.63 -36.24 4.60
C GLU A 383 -12.97 -35.63 4.15
N GLY A 384 -13.69 -34.91 5.03
CA GLY A 384 -14.92 -34.19 4.70
C GLY A 384 -16.10 -35.10 4.32
N VAL A 385 -17.32 -34.70 4.63
CA VAL A 385 -18.50 -35.54 4.32
C VAL A 385 -18.71 -35.67 2.81
N ALA A 386 -18.44 -34.60 2.06
CA ALA A 386 -18.62 -34.57 0.60
C ALA A 386 -17.61 -35.45 -0.13
N PHE A 387 -16.33 -35.36 0.23
CA PHE A 387 -15.28 -36.16 -0.42
C PHE A 387 -15.36 -37.64 -0.02
N GLN A 388 -15.70 -37.97 1.25
CA GLN A 388 -16.00 -39.36 1.62
C GLN A 388 -17.22 -39.94 0.88
N ALA A 389 -18.27 -39.13 0.66
CA ALA A 389 -19.43 -39.58 -0.12
C ALA A 389 -19.06 -39.79 -1.60
N PHE A 390 -18.24 -38.90 -2.16
CA PHE A 390 -17.72 -39.02 -3.53
C PHE A 390 -16.86 -40.25 -3.72
N ALA A 391 -15.93 -40.54 -2.81
CA ALA A 391 -15.10 -41.74 -2.85
C ALA A 391 -15.91 -43.07 -2.91
N ASN A 392 -17.20 -43.01 -2.53
CA ASN A 392 -18.12 -44.15 -2.55
C ASN A 392 -19.24 -44.02 -3.61
N SER A 393 -19.19 -43.06 -4.53
CA SER A 393 -20.23 -42.80 -5.54
C SER A 393 -19.68 -42.46 -6.93
N ASP A 394 -20.54 -42.58 -7.96
CA ASP A 394 -20.17 -42.43 -9.38
C ASP A 394 -20.25 -41.01 -10.02
N PRO A 395 -20.89 -39.96 -9.46
CA PRO A 395 -20.90 -38.66 -10.14
C PRO A 395 -19.60 -37.89 -9.89
N THR A 396 -19.15 -37.15 -10.91
CA THR A 396 -18.03 -36.20 -10.79
C THR A 396 -18.30 -35.15 -9.72
N LEU A 397 -17.27 -34.77 -8.95
CA LEU A 397 -17.36 -33.76 -7.90
C LEU A 397 -16.56 -32.51 -8.27
N ALA A 398 -17.17 -31.33 -8.15
CA ALA A 398 -16.44 -30.07 -8.33
C ALA A 398 -15.44 -29.84 -7.20
N ALA A 399 -14.25 -29.39 -7.56
CA ALA A 399 -13.17 -29.03 -6.66
C ALA A 399 -12.40 -27.83 -7.21
N ARG A 400 -11.53 -27.25 -6.39
CA ARG A 400 -10.66 -26.13 -6.78
C ARG A 400 -9.20 -26.53 -6.62
N LEU A 401 -8.43 -26.39 -7.68
CA LEU A 401 -6.99 -26.60 -7.72
C LEU A 401 -6.28 -25.27 -7.44
N SER A 402 -5.36 -25.27 -6.49
CA SER A 402 -4.37 -24.21 -6.28
C SER A 402 -2.99 -24.73 -6.67
N THR A 403 -2.35 -24.11 -7.65
CA THR A 403 -1.03 -24.50 -8.18
C THR A 403 -0.05 -23.35 -8.17
N LEU A 404 1.23 -23.63 -7.86
CA LEU A 404 2.29 -22.62 -7.87
C LEU A 404 2.80 -22.36 -9.29
N TYR A 405 3.22 -21.13 -9.56
CA TYR A 405 3.86 -20.78 -10.82
C TYR A 405 5.26 -21.37 -10.90
N GLN A 406 5.57 -22.01 -12.03
CA GLN A 406 6.89 -22.52 -12.36
C GLN A 406 7.26 -22.11 -13.79
N SER A 407 8.54 -22.12 -14.13
CA SER A 407 9.01 -21.72 -15.47
C SER A 407 8.47 -22.59 -16.61
N GLN A 408 8.02 -23.82 -16.31
CA GLN A 408 7.33 -24.69 -17.27
C GLN A 408 5.95 -24.16 -17.68
N ASP A 409 5.37 -23.25 -16.89
CA ASP A 409 4.08 -22.62 -17.14
C ASP A 409 4.24 -21.25 -17.84
N ALA A 410 5.41 -20.93 -18.39
CA ALA A 410 5.71 -19.61 -18.96
C ALA A 410 4.68 -19.15 -20.02
N ASN A 411 4.19 -20.07 -20.86
CA ASN A 411 3.17 -19.76 -21.88
C ASN A 411 1.73 -19.75 -21.34
N LEU A 412 1.56 -20.08 -20.05
CA LEU A 412 0.28 -20.18 -19.34
C LEU A 412 0.17 -19.15 -18.22
N GLN A 413 1.01 -18.11 -18.22
CA GLN A 413 1.03 -17.07 -17.17
C GLN A 413 -0.33 -16.40 -16.94
N ALA A 414 -1.14 -16.23 -18.00
CA ALA A 414 -2.50 -15.69 -17.88
C ALA A 414 -3.42 -16.53 -16.97
N CYS A 415 -3.17 -17.83 -16.81
CA CYS A 415 -3.91 -18.72 -15.90
C CYS A 415 -3.63 -18.46 -14.42
N TYR A 416 -2.66 -17.60 -14.10
CA TYR A 416 -2.35 -17.18 -12.74
C TYR A 416 -2.95 -15.81 -12.38
N ILE A 417 -3.69 -15.21 -13.32
CA ILE A 417 -4.41 -13.94 -13.14
C ILE A 417 -5.90 -14.26 -13.17
N THR A 418 -6.66 -13.70 -12.23
CA THR A 418 -8.12 -13.81 -12.24
C THR A 418 -8.73 -12.48 -12.66
N PHE A 419 -9.65 -12.50 -13.62
CA PHE A 419 -10.38 -11.32 -14.08
C PHE A 419 -11.82 -11.33 -13.53
N PHE A 420 -12.30 -10.16 -13.11
CA PHE A 420 -13.66 -9.97 -12.58
C PHE A 420 -14.34 -8.75 -13.22
N PRO A 421 -15.44 -8.91 -13.99
CA PRO A 421 -16.13 -10.16 -14.30
C PRO A 421 -15.28 -11.13 -15.15
N SER A 422 -15.69 -12.40 -15.22
CA SER A 422 -14.99 -13.41 -16.00
C SER A 422 -14.93 -13.02 -17.49
N PRO A 423 -13.82 -13.32 -18.18
CA PRO A 423 -13.65 -13.00 -19.59
C PRO A 423 -14.60 -13.80 -20.48
N GLY A 424 -14.78 -13.36 -21.73
CA GLY A 424 -15.55 -14.11 -22.73
C GLY A 424 -15.02 -15.53 -22.99
N SER A 425 -13.71 -15.75 -22.84
CA SER A 425 -13.09 -17.07 -22.74
C SER A 425 -11.86 -17.05 -21.83
N VAL A 426 -11.80 -17.98 -20.87
CA VAL A 426 -10.71 -18.09 -19.87
C VAL A 426 -9.42 -18.58 -20.56
N PRO A 427 -8.23 -18.03 -20.23
CA PRO A 427 -7.97 -17.14 -19.09
C PRO A 427 -8.20 -15.66 -19.34
N ALA A 428 -8.08 -15.16 -20.57
CA ALA A 428 -7.98 -13.71 -20.81
C ALA A 428 -8.44 -13.26 -22.21
N VAL A 429 -9.31 -14.02 -22.88
CA VAL A 429 -9.83 -13.65 -24.20
C VAL A 429 -11.16 -12.92 -24.07
N ALA A 430 -11.30 -11.77 -24.72
CA ALA A 430 -12.45 -10.87 -24.62
C ALA A 430 -12.79 -10.50 -23.16
N VAL A 431 -11.78 -10.03 -22.42
CA VAL A 431 -11.92 -9.46 -21.07
C VAL A 431 -12.83 -8.22 -21.13
N ASP A 432 -13.77 -8.07 -20.21
CA ASP A 432 -14.58 -6.84 -20.13
C ASP A 432 -13.65 -5.66 -19.79
N PRO A 433 -13.76 -4.52 -20.49
CA PRO A 433 -12.83 -3.41 -20.31
C PRO A 433 -12.85 -2.80 -18.89
N PHE A 434 -13.85 -3.06 -18.06
CA PHE A 434 -13.87 -2.63 -16.66
C PHE A 434 -13.52 -3.75 -15.67
N SER A 435 -12.94 -4.86 -16.14
CA SER A 435 -12.59 -5.99 -15.28
C SER A 435 -11.48 -5.67 -14.30
N SER A 436 -11.63 -6.04 -13.03
CA SER A 436 -10.50 -6.06 -12.10
C SER A 436 -9.59 -7.25 -12.38
N MET A 437 -8.28 -7.06 -12.23
CA MET A 437 -7.28 -8.15 -12.25
C MET A 437 -6.85 -8.48 -10.84
N GLN A 438 -6.79 -9.77 -10.53
CA GLN A 438 -6.40 -10.25 -9.21
C GLN A 438 -5.26 -11.26 -9.33
N ILE A 439 -4.24 -11.08 -8.49
CA ILE A 439 -3.12 -11.99 -8.31
C ILE A 439 -3.09 -12.53 -6.88
N HIS A 440 -2.59 -13.75 -6.70
CA HIS A 440 -2.54 -14.43 -5.42
C HIS A 440 -1.13 -14.95 -5.15
N PHE A 441 -0.62 -14.75 -3.95
CA PHE A 441 0.65 -15.31 -3.48
C PHE A 441 0.41 -16.46 -2.50
N ASN A 442 1.39 -17.36 -2.40
CA ASN A 442 1.38 -18.47 -1.43
C ASN A 442 1.54 -17.98 0.03
N GLU A 443 2.04 -16.76 0.21
CA GLU A 443 2.35 -16.17 1.50
C GLU A 443 1.98 -14.68 1.56
N PRO A 444 1.93 -14.08 2.76
CA PRO A 444 1.66 -12.66 2.93
C PRO A 444 2.77 -11.78 2.35
N MET A 445 2.37 -10.81 1.52
CA MET A 445 3.29 -9.89 0.86
C MET A 445 3.34 -8.52 1.55
N ASP A 446 4.46 -7.82 1.39
CA ASP A 446 4.52 -6.41 1.72
C ASP A 446 3.75 -5.60 0.67
N GLY A 447 2.56 -5.14 1.05
CA GLY A 447 1.71 -4.30 0.19
C GLY A 447 2.36 -2.98 -0.22
N SER A 448 3.42 -2.51 0.45
CA SER A 448 4.16 -1.32 0.01
C SER A 448 5.01 -1.58 -1.25
N SER A 449 5.37 -2.85 -1.50
CA SER A 449 6.14 -3.27 -2.67
C SER A 449 5.27 -3.56 -3.90
N ILE A 450 3.95 -3.67 -3.73
CA ILE A 450 2.98 -3.98 -4.80
C ILE A 450 2.22 -2.70 -5.14
N LEU A 451 2.65 -2.03 -6.19
CA LEU A 451 2.19 -0.71 -6.60
C LEU A 451 1.75 -0.75 -8.06
N SER A 452 0.59 -0.14 -8.31
CA SER A 452 0.11 0.13 -9.68
C SER A 452 1.18 0.88 -10.46
N MET A 453 1.33 0.57 -11.75
CA MET A 453 2.28 1.22 -12.68
C MET A 453 3.77 1.04 -12.38
N HIS A 454 4.14 0.40 -11.26
CA HIS A 454 5.53 0.14 -10.90
C HIS A 454 5.86 -1.35 -10.82
N SER A 455 5.11 -2.12 -10.02
CA SER A 455 5.38 -3.54 -9.80
C SER A 455 4.24 -4.46 -10.21
N PHE A 456 3.02 -3.94 -10.36
CA PHE A 456 1.90 -4.60 -11.01
C PHE A 456 1.38 -3.67 -12.12
N VAL A 457 1.72 -3.99 -13.38
CA VAL A 457 1.51 -3.09 -14.52
C VAL A 457 0.69 -3.77 -15.60
N LEU A 458 -0.37 -3.11 -16.07
CA LEU A 458 -1.03 -3.42 -17.33
C LEU A 458 -0.54 -2.46 -18.42
N THR A 459 -0.23 -3.00 -19.58
CA THR A 459 0.20 -2.20 -20.72
C THR A 459 -0.32 -2.78 -22.05
N PRO A 460 -0.87 -1.97 -22.95
CA PRO A 460 -0.96 -2.31 -24.37
C PRO A 460 0.42 -2.48 -25.02
N PHE A 461 0.52 -3.35 -26.02
CA PHE A 461 1.72 -3.44 -26.87
C PHE A 461 1.36 -3.59 -28.36
N GLU A 462 2.35 -3.39 -29.24
CA GLU A 462 2.22 -3.59 -30.68
C GLU A 462 3.28 -4.57 -31.20
N GLU A 463 2.86 -5.68 -31.81
CA GLU A 463 3.78 -6.69 -32.32
C GLU A 463 4.58 -6.25 -33.56
N SER A 464 4.12 -5.22 -34.28
CA SER A 464 4.70 -4.75 -35.55
C SER A 464 5.71 -3.60 -35.45
N VAL A 465 6.06 -3.14 -34.24
CA VAL A 465 7.06 -2.08 -34.06
C VAL A 465 8.48 -2.62 -33.87
N ALA A 466 9.48 -1.75 -34.03
CA ALA A 466 10.87 -2.10 -33.77
C ALA A 466 11.11 -2.37 -32.27
N ALA A 467 12.09 -3.21 -31.94
CA ALA A 467 12.37 -3.60 -30.55
C ALA A 467 12.79 -2.41 -29.66
N GLU A 468 13.35 -1.34 -30.24
CA GLU A 468 13.70 -0.13 -29.50
C GLU A 468 12.49 0.77 -29.21
N ASP A 469 11.32 0.50 -29.81
CA ASP A 469 10.09 1.25 -29.59
C ASP A 469 9.52 0.90 -28.20
N PRO A 470 9.15 1.90 -27.36
CA PRO A 470 8.52 1.68 -26.06
C PRO A 470 7.26 0.81 -26.10
N ARG A 471 6.58 0.71 -27.24
CA ARG A 471 5.37 -0.11 -27.44
C ARG A 471 5.65 -1.56 -27.82
N SER A 472 6.91 -1.91 -28.12
CA SER A 472 7.24 -3.28 -28.51
C SER A 472 6.86 -4.25 -27.40
N PRO A 473 6.35 -5.45 -27.72
CA PRO A 473 6.06 -6.47 -26.74
C PRO A 473 7.31 -6.86 -25.95
N TYR A 474 7.10 -7.47 -24.80
CA TYR A 474 8.14 -8.22 -24.13
C TYR A 474 8.50 -9.49 -24.93
N ASP A 475 9.79 -9.67 -25.24
CA ASP A 475 10.33 -10.77 -26.05
C ASP A 475 11.44 -11.57 -25.32
N GLY A 476 11.48 -11.48 -23.98
CA GLY A 476 12.48 -12.17 -23.17
C GLY A 476 13.91 -11.63 -23.30
N SER A 477 14.19 -10.67 -24.18
CA SER A 477 15.54 -10.13 -24.38
C SER A 477 15.99 -9.17 -23.27
N GLU A 478 15.04 -8.64 -22.51
CA GLU A 478 15.24 -7.74 -21.38
C GLU A 478 14.69 -8.33 -20.06
N SER A 479 15.04 -7.73 -18.92
CA SER A 479 14.39 -8.05 -17.65
C SER A 479 12.99 -7.46 -17.59
N VAL A 480 12.09 -8.03 -16.76
CA VAL A 480 10.75 -7.47 -16.56
C VAL A 480 10.81 -6.04 -16.01
N SER A 481 11.78 -5.76 -15.15
CA SER A 481 12.04 -4.38 -14.69
C SER A 481 12.42 -3.44 -15.83
N GLY A 482 13.28 -3.89 -16.76
CA GLY A 482 13.66 -3.13 -17.95
C GLY A 482 12.47 -2.84 -18.84
N TYR A 483 11.64 -3.87 -19.07
CA TYR A 483 10.39 -3.75 -19.80
C TYR A 483 9.49 -2.68 -19.18
N ILE A 484 9.17 -2.79 -17.89
CA ILE A 484 8.32 -1.82 -17.18
C ILE A 484 8.93 -0.41 -17.19
N ASP A 485 10.24 -0.29 -17.07
CA ASP A 485 10.94 1.00 -17.00
C ASP A 485 10.98 1.73 -18.34
N ARG A 486 11.04 1.03 -19.49
CA ARG A 486 10.95 1.67 -20.81
C ARG A 486 9.53 2.05 -21.23
N LEU A 487 8.49 1.48 -20.61
CA LEU A 487 7.10 1.84 -20.93
C LEU A 487 6.87 3.30 -20.61
N LEU A 488 6.35 4.04 -21.59
CA LEU A 488 5.97 5.44 -21.41
C LEU A 488 4.53 5.54 -20.89
N GLY A 489 4.26 6.55 -20.08
CA GLY A 489 2.91 6.84 -19.60
C GLY A 489 2.04 7.49 -20.68
N TYR A 490 2.59 8.54 -21.25
CA TYR A 490 2.00 9.37 -22.28
C TYR A 490 3.16 9.94 -23.11
N ASP A 491 3.07 9.88 -24.44
CA ASP A 491 4.07 10.49 -25.34
C ASP A 491 3.35 11.05 -26.59
N VAL A 492 3.80 12.22 -27.03
CA VAL A 492 3.42 12.84 -28.30
C VAL A 492 4.67 12.93 -29.17
N VAL A 493 4.80 12.02 -30.14
CA VAL A 493 5.90 12.08 -31.09
C VAL A 493 5.77 13.34 -31.95
N ARG A 494 6.63 14.33 -31.66
CA ARG A 494 6.80 15.53 -32.49
C ARG A 494 7.92 15.29 -33.49
N ASN A 495 7.60 14.72 -34.65
CA ASN A 495 8.49 14.83 -35.79
C ASN A 495 8.38 16.24 -36.38
N ALA A 496 9.50 16.82 -36.82
CA ALA A 496 9.64 18.22 -37.25
C ALA A 496 8.71 18.70 -38.40
N ALA A 497 7.78 17.86 -38.87
CA ALA A 497 6.82 18.17 -39.91
C ALA A 497 5.35 17.79 -39.59
N ALA A 498 5.06 16.99 -38.55
CA ALA A 498 3.69 16.64 -38.13
C ALA A 498 3.66 15.99 -36.74
N THR A 499 2.61 16.29 -35.97
CA THR A 499 2.22 15.52 -34.78
C THR A 499 1.63 14.19 -35.27
N GLU A 500 2.32 13.06 -35.05
CA GLU A 500 1.90 11.76 -35.62
C GLU A 500 0.85 11.00 -34.79
N GLY A 501 0.41 11.57 -33.67
CA GLY A 501 -0.65 11.01 -32.80
C GLY A 501 -0.17 10.79 -31.38
N GLU A 502 -1.12 10.65 -30.45
CA GLU A 502 -0.85 10.35 -29.05
C GLU A 502 -0.58 8.86 -28.89
N ILE A 503 0.58 8.49 -28.34
CA ILE A 503 0.96 7.10 -28.13
C ILE A 503 0.77 6.76 -26.66
N GLY A 504 0.20 5.59 -26.36
CA GLY A 504 -0.01 5.13 -25.00
C GLY A 504 0.88 3.94 -24.68
N GLY A 505 1.32 3.87 -23.43
CA GLY A 505 2.09 2.76 -22.90
C GLY A 505 1.45 2.20 -21.64
N ARG A 506 1.58 2.87 -20.49
CA ARG A 506 0.91 2.43 -19.25
C ARG A 506 -0.56 2.85 -19.23
N VAL A 507 -1.44 1.92 -18.91
CA VAL A 507 -2.85 2.24 -18.64
C VAL A 507 -2.98 2.73 -17.20
N TYR A 508 -3.78 3.77 -16.96
CA TYR A 508 -4.06 4.25 -15.61
C TYR A 508 -4.94 3.26 -14.85
N PHE A 509 -4.39 2.68 -13.78
CA PHE A 509 -5.12 1.80 -12.88
C PHE A 509 -5.26 2.40 -11.50
N GLY A 510 -6.35 2.01 -10.83
CA GLY A 510 -6.65 2.43 -9.47
C GLY A 510 -5.68 1.91 -8.42
N PRO A 511 -5.93 2.27 -7.15
CA PRO A 511 -5.17 1.73 -6.04
C PRO A 511 -5.28 0.20 -6.02
N ILE A 512 -4.25 -0.45 -5.48
CA ILE A 512 -4.26 -1.90 -5.29
C ILE A 512 -5.02 -2.21 -4.01
N GLU A 513 -6.10 -2.97 -4.15
CA GLU A 513 -6.86 -3.47 -3.02
C GLU A 513 -6.18 -4.74 -2.49
N VAL A 514 -5.89 -4.72 -1.19
CA VAL A 514 -5.20 -5.81 -0.48
C VAL A 514 -6.22 -6.58 0.35
N THR A 515 -6.32 -7.89 0.12
CA THR A 515 -7.25 -8.78 0.82
C THR A 515 -6.55 -10.07 1.26
N ASN A 516 -7.28 -10.92 1.99
CA ASN A 516 -6.82 -12.23 2.45
C ASN A 516 -5.44 -12.18 3.14
N GLY A 517 -5.30 -11.33 4.17
CA GLY A 517 -4.06 -11.25 4.93
C GLY A 517 -2.86 -10.73 4.12
N SER A 518 -3.06 -9.91 3.09
CA SER A 518 -1.98 -9.46 2.18
C SER A 518 -1.45 -10.56 1.25
N LYS A 519 -2.25 -11.56 0.93
CA LYS A 519 -1.92 -12.57 -0.10
C LYS A 519 -2.55 -12.28 -1.45
N THR A 520 -3.60 -11.46 -1.47
CA THR A 520 -4.40 -11.22 -2.67
C THR A 520 -4.42 -9.73 -2.98
N PHE A 521 -4.02 -9.41 -4.20
CA PHE A 521 -3.88 -8.03 -4.67
C PHE A 521 -4.74 -7.85 -5.90
N THR A 522 -5.66 -6.90 -5.82
CA THR A 522 -6.62 -6.60 -6.90
C THR A 522 -6.33 -5.23 -7.47
N LEU A 523 -6.07 -5.19 -8.77
CA LEU A 523 -5.89 -3.98 -9.56
C LEU A 523 -7.17 -3.71 -10.34
N THR A 524 -7.90 -2.67 -9.96
CA THR A 524 -9.17 -2.29 -10.59
C THR A 524 -8.95 -1.10 -11.53
N PRO A 525 -9.45 -1.14 -12.77
CA PRO A 525 -9.29 -0.04 -13.69
C PRO A 525 -10.11 1.18 -13.24
N LEU A 526 -9.50 2.36 -13.23
CA LEU A 526 -10.24 3.62 -13.03
C LEU A 526 -10.86 4.13 -14.35
N ALA A 527 -10.13 3.92 -15.44
CA ALA A 527 -10.49 4.35 -16.78
C ALA A 527 -11.04 3.23 -17.67
N GLY A 528 -10.83 1.98 -17.27
CA GLY A 528 -11.01 0.78 -18.09
C GLY A 528 -9.75 0.39 -18.89
N PHE A 529 -9.79 -0.80 -19.50
CA PHE A 529 -8.74 -1.40 -20.31
C PHE A 529 -8.91 -0.87 -21.71
N ALA A 530 -8.26 0.24 -22.03
CA ALA A 530 -8.28 0.74 -23.39
C ALA A 530 -7.04 1.54 -23.71
N GLU A 531 -6.74 1.51 -25.00
CA GLU A 531 -5.77 2.40 -25.62
C GLU A 531 -6.40 2.87 -26.94
N PRO A 532 -6.99 4.08 -26.94
CA PRO A 532 -7.68 4.62 -28.10
C PRO A 532 -6.69 5.20 -29.10
N ASP A 533 -6.07 4.33 -29.90
CA ASP A 533 -5.27 4.74 -31.05
C ASP A 533 -6.10 4.71 -32.34
N ALA A 534 -6.64 5.86 -32.73
CA ALA A 534 -7.48 6.01 -33.92
C ALA A 534 -6.78 5.62 -35.25
N SER A 535 -5.46 5.48 -35.26
CA SER A 535 -4.70 5.05 -36.43
C SER A 535 -4.70 3.52 -36.63
N ARG A 536 -5.09 2.75 -35.60
CA ARG A 536 -5.04 1.29 -35.59
C ARG A 536 -6.42 0.66 -35.76
N VAL A 537 -6.51 -0.39 -36.58
CA VAL A 537 -7.77 -1.13 -36.81
C VAL A 537 -7.60 -2.58 -36.36
N GLY A 538 -8.24 -3.00 -35.28
CA GLY A 538 -8.20 -4.38 -34.77
C GLY A 538 -8.27 -4.47 -33.25
N ASP A 539 -8.18 -5.68 -32.70
CA ASP A 539 -8.05 -5.89 -31.26
C ASP A 539 -6.60 -5.61 -30.85
N LEU A 540 -6.41 -4.68 -29.90
CA LEU A 540 -5.09 -4.42 -29.34
C LEU A 540 -4.79 -5.46 -28.24
N LEU A 541 -3.56 -5.94 -28.21
CA LEU A 541 -3.10 -6.89 -27.21
C LEU A 541 -2.59 -6.16 -25.97
N PHE A 542 -2.81 -6.80 -24.83
CA PHE A 542 -2.35 -6.31 -23.54
C PHE A 542 -1.41 -7.30 -22.88
N SER A 543 -0.52 -6.79 -22.04
CA SER A 543 0.28 -7.61 -21.15
C SER A 543 0.18 -7.15 -19.70
N VAL A 544 0.25 -8.12 -18.79
CA VAL A 544 0.35 -7.88 -17.35
C VAL A 544 1.76 -8.26 -16.90
N ALA A 545 2.54 -7.26 -16.51
CA ALA A 545 3.90 -7.44 -16.02
C ALA A 545 3.95 -7.37 -14.49
N LEU A 546 4.62 -8.35 -13.87
CA LEU A 546 4.91 -8.36 -12.43
C LEU A 546 6.41 -8.16 -12.22
N ARG A 547 6.78 -7.04 -11.60
CA ARG A 547 8.19 -6.70 -11.35
C ARG A 547 8.78 -7.64 -10.31
N ASP A 548 9.80 -8.37 -10.70
CA ASP A 548 10.56 -9.27 -9.84
C ASP A 548 11.92 -8.70 -9.45
N GLY A 549 12.66 -9.46 -8.64
CA GLY A 549 13.99 -9.07 -8.18
C GLY A 549 13.98 -8.00 -7.08
N PRO A 550 15.15 -7.43 -6.74
CA PRO A 550 15.30 -6.57 -5.56
C PRO A 550 14.38 -5.35 -5.58
N ASP A 551 14.15 -4.70 -6.70
CA ASP A 551 13.31 -3.50 -6.76
C ASP A 551 11.83 -3.84 -7.05
N GLY A 552 11.48 -5.13 -7.01
CA GLY A 552 10.16 -5.67 -7.31
C GLY A 552 9.32 -5.99 -6.08
N ILE A 553 8.38 -6.91 -6.29
CA ILE A 553 7.46 -7.39 -5.26
C ILE A 553 8.20 -8.21 -4.21
N ARG A 554 7.90 -7.97 -2.92
CA ARG A 554 8.55 -8.63 -1.78
C ARG A 554 7.54 -9.17 -0.77
N ASP A 555 7.92 -10.25 -0.09
CA ASP A 555 7.21 -10.75 1.09
C ASP A 555 7.39 -9.81 2.31
N LEU A 556 6.76 -10.16 3.44
CA LEU A 556 6.92 -9.42 4.69
C LEU A 556 8.33 -9.52 5.30
N ALA A 557 9.10 -10.57 4.98
CA ALA A 557 10.48 -10.76 5.44
C ALA A 557 11.53 -10.05 4.57
N GLY A 558 11.10 -9.49 3.42
CA GLY A 558 11.91 -8.79 2.45
C GLY A 558 12.48 -9.63 1.31
N ASN A 559 12.09 -10.90 1.17
CA ASN A 559 12.47 -11.72 0.02
C ASN A 559 11.71 -11.27 -1.22
N ALA A 560 12.47 -11.04 -2.30
CA ALA A 560 11.88 -10.72 -3.58
C ALA A 560 11.29 -11.96 -4.26
N VAL A 561 10.18 -11.76 -4.97
CA VAL A 561 9.71 -12.73 -5.96
C VAL A 561 10.78 -12.91 -7.03
N ALA A 562 10.90 -14.13 -7.55
CA ALA A 562 11.87 -14.48 -8.58
C ALA A 562 11.19 -15.29 -9.66
N PHE A 563 10.53 -14.61 -10.57
CA PHE A 563 9.86 -15.24 -11.69
C PHE A 563 10.86 -15.49 -12.83
N ALA A 564 10.56 -16.46 -13.69
CA ALA A 564 11.22 -16.57 -14.99
C ALA A 564 10.46 -15.66 -15.97
N SER A 565 10.60 -14.34 -15.82
CA SER A 565 10.00 -13.34 -16.71
C SER A 565 8.47 -13.33 -16.77
N PHE A 566 7.80 -12.94 -15.68
CA PHE A 566 6.33 -12.87 -15.64
C PHE A 566 5.80 -11.61 -16.36
N VAL A 567 5.43 -11.79 -17.63
CA VAL A 567 4.76 -10.79 -18.47
C VAL A 567 3.64 -11.50 -19.24
N ALA A 568 2.51 -11.71 -18.57
CA ALA A 568 1.40 -12.50 -19.10
C ALA A 568 0.78 -11.83 -20.31
N GLY A 569 0.49 -12.59 -21.37
CA GLY A 569 -0.12 -12.08 -22.60
C GLY A 569 0.88 -11.58 -23.66
N ALA A 570 2.17 -11.46 -23.31
CA ALA A 570 3.21 -11.15 -24.29
C ALA A 570 3.51 -12.38 -25.18
N PRO A 571 4.02 -12.20 -26.42
CA PRO A 571 4.22 -13.28 -27.39
C PRO A 571 5.02 -14.48 -26.84
N ASP A 572 6.14 -14.25 -26.16
CA ASP A 572 6.98 -15.34 -25.62
C ASP A 572 6.42 -16.00 -24.36
N ASN A 573 5.37 -15.42 -23.77
CA ASN A 573 4.73 -15.86 -22.52
C ASN A 573 3.25 -16.19 -22.73
N SER A 574 2.83 -16.41 -23.97
CA SER A 574 1.47 -16.78 -24.31
C SER A 574 1.44 -17.77 -25.47
N LEU A 575 0.28 -18.40 -25.67
CA LEU A 575 -0.01 -19.26 -26.80
C LEU A 575 -0.88 -18.46 -27.77
N ASP A 576 -0.45 -18.36 -29.03
CA ASP A 576 -1.24 -17.78 -30.12
C ASP A 576 -1.82 -18.93 -30.98
N PRO A 577 -3.14 -19.01 -31.21
CA PRO A 577 -3.76 -20.06 -32.02
C PRO A 577 -3.31 -20.06 -33.49
N SER A 578 -2.72 -18.96 -33.97
CA SER A 578 -2.20 -18.84 -35.33
C SER A 578 -0.76 -19.34 -35.48
N GLU A 579 -0.06 -19.64 -34.37
CA GLU A 579 1.33 -20.08 -34.43
C GLU A 579 1.49 -21.52 -34.94
N PRO A 580 2.46 -21.78 -35.85
CA PRO A 580 2.70 -23.11 -36.43
C PRO A 580 3.07 -24.22 -35.43
N GLY A 581 3.43 -23.88 -34.19
CA GLY A 581 3.78 -24.81 -33.10
C GLY A 581 2.63 -25.11 -32.14
N ASN A 582 1.56 -24.32 -32.17
CA ASN A 582 0.43 -24.44 -31.26
C ASN A 582 -0.61 -25.44 -31.81
N THR A 583 -0.38 -26.72 -31.57
CA THR A 583 -1.28 -27.79 -32.06
C THR A 583 -2.56 -27.94 -31.23
N SER A 584 -2.64 -27.31 -30.05
CA SER A 584 -3.86 -27.31 -29.22
C SER A 584 -4.87 -26.26 -29.66
N GLY A 585 -4.46 -25.27 -30.46
CA GLY A 585 -5.29 -24.12 -30.81
C GLY A 585 -5.59 -23.21 -29.62
N ALA A 586 -4.78 -23.29 -28.57
CA ALA A 586 -4.98 -22.53 -27.34
C ALA A 586 -4.67 -21.04 -27.52
N ASP A 587 -5.43 -20.16 -26.87
CA ASP A 587 -5.15 -18.72 -26.85
C ASP A 587 -5.03 -18.20 -25.42
N THR A 588 -3.82 -17.84 -25.00
CA THR A 588 -3.57 -17.26 -23.67
C THR A 588 -3.14 -15.80 -23.72
N ARG A 589 -3.30 -15.15 -24.89
CA ARG A 589 -3.11 -13.70 -25.04
C ARG A 589 -4.23 -12.95 -24.32
N ILE A 590 -3.93 -11.74 -23.86
CA ILE A 590 -4.92 -10.89 -23.20
C ILE A 590 -5.55 -9.97 -24.25
N THR A 591 -6.83 -10.19 -24.53
CA THR A 591 -7.65 -9.37 -25.44
C THR A 591 -8.85 -8.81 -24.70
N VAL A 592 -9.30 -7.63 -25.10
CA VAL A 592 -10.38 -6.90 -24.43
C VAL A 592 -11.61 -6.81 -25.34
N SER A 593 -12.80 -7.04 -24.78
CA SER A 593 -14.08 -6.88 -25.48
C SER A 593 -14.26 -5.42 -25.89
N GLY A 594 -14.69 -5.19 -27.13
CA GLY A 594 -14.69 -3.84 -27.69
C GLY A 594 -13.34 -3.39 -28.26
N GLY A 595 -12.32 -4.26 -28.22
CA GLY A 595 -11.03 -4.07 -28.90
C GLY A 595 -10.20 -2.91 -28.35
N GLY A 596 -9.14 -2.57 -29.08
CA GLY A 596 -8.33 -1.36 -28.85
C GLY A 596 -8.15 -0.59 -30.16
N GLY A 597 -7.42 0.52 -30.14
CA GLY A 597 -7.27 1.35 -31.34
C GLY A 597 -8.57 2.07 -31.75
N ALA A 598 -8.86 2.16 -33.05
CA ALA A 598 -9.98 2.92 -33.60
C ALA A 598 -11.38 2.36 -33.24
N ASN A 599 -11.45 1.11 -32.77
CA ASN A 599 -12.69 0.47 -32.37
C ASN A 599 -12.87 0.43 -30.85
N ALA A 600 -11.91 0.93 -30.06
CA ALA A 600 -11.92 0.85 -28.61
C ALA A 600 -13.26 1.35 -28.04
N GLU A 601 -13.90 0.53 -27.20
CA GLU A 601 -15.15 0.90 -26.52
C GLU A 601 -14.95 2.10 -25.59
N ILE A 602 -13.75 2.22 -25.01
CA ILE A 602 -13.34 3.34 -24.18
C ILE A 602 -12.36 4.20 -24.98
N THR A 603 -12.74 5.45 -25.17
CA THR A 603 -11.98 6.44 -25.93
C THR A 603 -11.20 7.42 -25.08
N ASP A 604 -11.37 7.34 -23.76
CA ASP A 604 -10.70 8.23 -22.82
C ASP A 604 -9.28 7.72 -22.56
N LYS A 605 -8.30 8.60 -22.74
CA LYS A 605 -6.89 8.35 -22.45
C LYS A 605 -6.45 9.20 -21.28
N TYR A 606 -5.73 8.58 -20.35
CA TYR A 606 -5.29 9.25 -19.12
C TYR A 606 -3.79 9.47 -19.13
N PHE A 607 -3.41 10.66 -18.69
CA PHE A 607 -2.02 11.01 -18.45
C PHE A 607 -1.49 10.25 -17.22
N SER A 608 -0.52 9.35 -17.43
CA SER A 608 -0.13 8.33 -16.44
C SER A 608 1.38 8.29 -16.21
N LEU A 609 1.89 9.12 -15.30
CA LEU A 609 3.31 9.18 -14.96
C LEU A 609 3.65 8.45 -13.66
N ARG A 610 4.90 8.02 -13.48
CA ARG A 610 5.39 7.25 -12.32
C ARG A 610 5.92 8.09 -11.17
N GLY A 611 6.18 9.37 -11.39
CA GLY A 611 6.98 10.23 -10.53
C GLY A 611 8.44 9.76 -10.40
N MET A 612 9.07 9.16 -11.42
CA MET A 612 10.48 8.72 -11.33
C MET A 612 11.49 9.86 -11.52
N GLY A 613 11.09 10.90 -12.24
CA GLY A 613 11.90 12.06 -12.58
C GLY A 613 11.00 13.22 -13.00
N ALA A 614 11.59 14.40 -13.18
CA ALA A 614 10.84 15.56 -13.67
C ALA A 614 10.50 15.44 -15.16
N ASP A 615 11.38 14.78 -15.93
CA ASP A 615 11.27 14.42 -17.36
C ASP A 615 11.22 12.88 -17.44
N GLU A 616 10.02 12.32 -17.63
CA GLU A 616 9.76 10.88 -17.65
C GLU A 616 9.79 10.26 -19.04
N ASP A 617 9.50 11.05 -20.08
CA ASP A 617 9.50 10.57 -21.48
C ASP A 617 10.85 10.78 -22.18
N GLY A 618 11.76 11.52 -21.54
CA GLY A 618 13.11 11.78 -22.04
C GLY A 618 13.15 12.78 -23.18
N ASP A 619 12.08 13.56 -23.40
CA ASP A 619 11.99 14.55 -24.46
C ASP A 619 12.76 15.84 -24.14
N GLY A 620 13.27 15.97 -22.91
CA GLY A 620 14.04 17.11 -22.41
C GLY A 620 13.18 18.21 -21.78
N TYR A 621 11.87 18.00 -21.66
CA TYR A 621 10.94 18.86 -20.94
C TYR A 621 10.47 18.19 -19.64
N GLU A 622 10.08 19.01 -18.66
CA GLU A 622 9.60 18.48 -17.38
C GLU A 622 8.06 18.39 -17.42
N GLU A 623 7.49 17.20 -17.17
CA GLU A 623 6.05 17.03 -16.97
C GLU A 623 5.61 17.57 -15.60
N TYR A 624 6.55 17.60 -14.67
CA TYR A 624 6.31 17.91 -13.27
C TYR A 624 6.90 19.27 -12.89
N LYS A 625 6.05 20.28 -12.69
CA LYS A 625 6.49 21.63 -12.32
C LYS A 625 5.52 22.34 -11.37
N GLY A 626 6.04 23.06 -10.37
CA GLY A 626 5.24 23.94 -9.51
C GLY A 626 5.52 23.79 -8.01
N GLN A 627 4.45 23.68 -7.19
CA GLN A 627 4.51 23.57 -5.73
C GLN A 627 4.94 22.19 -5.21
N PHE A 628 5.48 21.35 -6.07
CA PHE A 628 5.86 20.00 -5.72
C PHE A 628 7.29 19.71 -6.15
N THR A 629 7.90 18.74 -5.48
CA THR A 629 9.19 18.16 -5.81
C THR A 629 8.96 16.70 -6.15
N VAL A 630 9.59 16.25 -7.24
CA VAL A 630 9.54 14.85 -7.65
C VAL A 630 10.77 14.15 -7.11
N HIS A 631 10.54 13.03 -6.46
CA HIS A 631 11.51 12.04 -6.07
C HIS A 631 11.13 10.72 -6.72
N PRO A 632 12.07 9.81 -7.02
CA PRO A 632 11.73 8.52 -7.60
C PRO A 632 10.57 7.81 -6.88
N GLY A 633 9.42 7.68 -7.55
CA GLY A 633 8.20 7.05 -7.03
C GLY A 633 7.40 7.87 -6.00
N LYS A 634 7.74 9.15 -5.78
CA LYS A 634 7.11 10.01 -4.78
C LYS A 634 7.06 11.48 -5.21
N ILE A 635 5.90 12.09 -5.06
CA ILE A 635 5.74 13.54 -5.16
C ILE A 635 5.52 14.10 -3.76
N SER A 636 6.24 15.16 -3.40
CA SER A 636 6.05 15.89 -2.14
C SER A 636 5.84 17.37 -2.39
N GLY A 637 5.28 18.09 -1.41
CA GLY A 637 5.28 19.55 -1.44
C GLY A 637 6.70 20.09 -1.51
N ARG A 638 6.89 21.19 -2.24
CA ARG A 638 8.16 21.92 -2.29
C ARG A 638 8.46 22.54 -0.93
N GLU A 639 9.72 22.48 -0.51
CA GLU A 639 10.13 23.15 0.74
C GLU A 639 9.94 24.67 0.65
N PRO A 640 9.44 25.33 1.70
CA PRO A 640 9.28 26.77 1.71
C PRO A 640 10.65 27.46 1.75
N GLN A 641 10.87 28.40 0.83
CA GLN A 641 12.04 29.28 0.82
C GLN A 641 11.61 30.71 1.07
N ARG A 642 12.28 31.40 2.01
CA ARG A 642 12.06 32.82 2.29
C ARG A 642 13.15 33.66 1.65
N PHE A 643 12.77 34.67 0.89
CA PHE A 643 13.71 35.59 0.25
C PHE A 643 13.10 36.99 0.11
N SER A 644 13.95 37.99 -0.14
CA SER A 644 13.54 39.34 -0.50
C SER A 644 14.03 39.72 -1.90
N ARG A 645 13.27 40.59 -2.57
CA ARG A 645 13.61 41.18 -3.88
C ARG A 645 13.30 42.67 -3.85
N ALA A 646 14.11 43.46 -4.55
CA ALA A 646 13.92 44.90 -4.66
C ALA A 646 13.52 45.25 -6.10
N ALA A 647 12.43 46.00 -6.25
CA ALA A 647 12.03 46.62 -7.51
C ALA A 647 12.66 48.02 -7.59
N ASP A 648 13.92 48.09 -8.00
CA ASP A 648 14.69 49.34 -8.04
C ASP A 648 15.58 49.44 -9.30
N PRO A 649 16.19 50.60 -9.59
CA PRO A 649 16.98 50.79 -10.81
C PRO A 649 18.18 49.86 -11.02
N SER A 650 18.58 49.05 -10.04
CA SER A 650 19.57 47.97 -10.23
C SER A 650 19.01 46.80 -11.05
N ASN A 651 17.68 46.63 -11.08
CA ASN A 651 16.99 45.73 -11.98
C ASN A 651 16.93 46.36 -13.39
N GLU A 652 17.35 45.63 -14.42
CA GLU A 652 17.37 46.09 -15.82
C GLU A 652 15.99 46.59 -16.30
N PHE A 653 14.89 45.96 -15.86
CA PHE A 653 13.53 46.34 -16.21
C PHE A 653 13.13 47.69 -15.60
N VAL A 654 13.47 47.91 -14.32
CA VAL A 654 13.16 49.16 -13.60
C VAL A 654 14.12 50.29 -14.00
N GLY A 655 15.42 50.02 -14.13
CA GLY A 655 16.44 50.99 -14.53
C GLY A 655 16.29 51.48 -15.97
N SER A 656 15.56 50.74 -16.81
CA SER A 656 15.23 51.16 -18.17
C SER A 656 14.08 52.17 -18.24
N GLN A 657 13.31 52.35 -17.15
CA GLN A 657 12.18 53.28 -17.08
C GLN A 657 12.67 54.73 -16.95
N GLY A 658 11.99 55.64 -17.63
CA GLY A 658 12.25 57.08 -17.48
C GLY A 658 11.63 57.59 -16.17
N PRO A 659 12.19 58.63 -15.52
CA PRO A 659 11.50 59.27 -14.40
C PRO A 659 10.13 59.77 -14.86
N PRO A 660 9.05 59.55 -14.09
CA PRO A 660 7.72 59.95 -14.51
C PRO A 660 7.65 61.48 -14.65
N ALA A 661 6.92 61.95 -15.66
CA ALA A 661 6.71 63.39 -15.88
C ALA A 661 5.91 64.05 -14.75
N THR A 662 5.18 63.25 -13.98
CA THR A 662 4.41 63.66 -12.80
C THR A 662 4.48 62.53 -11.78
N TYR A 663 4.90 62.82 -10.56
CA TYR A 663 4.89 61.84 -9.49
C TYR A 663 3.44 61.60 -9.02
N PRO A 664 3.04 60.35 -8.75
CA PRO A 664 1.76 60.08 -8.10
C PRO A 664 1.65 60.88 -6.81
N THR A 665 0.44 61.36 -6.49
CA THR A 665 0.18 61.98 -5.18
C THR A 665 0.46 60.99 -4.06
N ASP A 666 1.16 61.45 -3.02
CA ASP A 666 1.57 60.67 -1.86
C ASP A 666 0.37 59.94 -1.24
N PRO A 667 0.38 58.59 -1.11
CA PRO A 667 -0.69 57.85 -0.43
C PRO A 667 -0.80 58.26 1.05
N LEU A 668 0.29 58.77 1.62
CA LEU A 668 0.36 59.23 2.99
C LEU A 668 0.04 60.73 3.03
N ASN A 669 -1.24 61.05 2.84
CA ASN A 669 -1.75 62.42 2.98
C ASN A 669 -2.58 62.55 4.26
N PRO A 670 -2.29 63.49 5.17
CA PRO A 670 -3.10 63.71 6.37
C PRO A 670 -4.58 64.04 6.09
N ALA A 671 -4.91 64.50 4.88
CA ALA A 671 -6.30 64.71 4.44
C ALA A 671 -7.02 63.43 4.00
N GLY A 672 -6.31 62.29 3.94
CA GLY A 672 -6.78 61.03 3.38
C GLY A 672 -6.64 60.97 1.85
N SER A 673 -6.18 59.84 1.36
CA SER A 673 -6.12 59.49 -0.06
C SER A 673 -6.22 57.98 -0.21
N VAL A 674 -6.76 57.52 -1.34
CA VAL A 674 -6.69 56.12 -1.74
C VAL A 674 -5.86 56.05 -3.00
N VAL A 675 -4.85 55.19 -3.00
CA VAL A 675 -3.99 54.97 -4.17
C VAL A 675 -4.03 53.51 -4.53
N GLU A 676 -4.17 53.25 -5.83
CA GLU A 676 -4.07 51.92 -6.39
C GLU A 676 -2.80 51.81 -7.24
N THR A 677 -2.07 50.72 -7.08
CA THR A 677 -0.88 50.44 -7.89
C THR A 677 -0.89 49.00 -8.34
N VAL A 678 -0.32 48.73 -9.52
CA VAL A 678 -0.04 47.38 -9.98
C VAL A 678 1.47 47.17 -10.04
N ILE A 679 1.96 46.06 -9.47
CA ILE A 679 3.34 45.63 -9.59
C ILE A 679 3.42 44.43 -10.53
N ARG A 680 4.37 44.48 -11.47
CA ARG A 680 4.60 43.39 -12.43
C ARG A 680 5.68 42.47 -11.89
N PRO A 681 5.63 41.16 -12.20
CA PRO A 681 6.69 40.27 -11.77
C PRO A 681 8.08 40.63 -12.32
N SER A 682 8.14 41.20 -13.53
CA SER A 682 9.39 41.71 -14.13
C SER A 682 10.04 42.83 -13.32
N ASP A 683 9.27 43.62 -12.57
CA ASP A 683 9.80 44.73 -11.76
C ASP A 683 10.70 44.19 -10.62
N PHE A 684 10.48 42.94 -10.17
CA PHE A 684 11.36 42.22 -9.23
C PHE A 684 12.36 41.29 -9.91
N GLY A 685 12.30 41.17 -11.24
CA GLY A 685 13.22 40.34 -12.03
C GLY A 685 12.87 38.86 -12.02
N PHE A 686 11.62 38.52 -11.69
CA PHE A 686 11.14 37.13 -11.77
C PHE A 686 11.07 36.66 -13.22
N GLY A 687 11.55 35.44 -13.44
CA GLY A 687 11.60 34.72 -14.69
C GLY A 687 10.31 33.98 -15.04
N TYR A 688 10.35 33.41 -16.25
CA TYR A 688 9.24 32.71 -16.90
C TYR A 688 9.20 31.22 -16.60
N LEU A 689 10.33 30.64 -16.22
CA LEU A 689 10.53 29.20 -16.18
C LEU A 689 10.99 28.68 -14.83
N ASP A 690 11.30 29.56 -13.87
CA ASP A 690 11.75 29.13 -12.54
C ASP A 690 10.52 28.80 -11.67
N PRO A 691 10.31 27.53 -11.29
CA PRO A 691 9.22 27.15 -10.41
C PRO A 691 9.28 27.88 -9.07
N GLN A 692 10.47 28.20 -8.56
CA GLN A 692 10.67 28.83 -7.25
C GLN A 692 10.05 30.22 -7.17
N GLU A 693 9.74 30.81 -8.32
CA GLU A 693 9.16 32.14 -8.43
C GLU A 693 7.64 32.10 -8.69
N LEU A 694 6.99 30.94 -8.51
CA LEU A 694 5.53 30.77 -8.55
C LEU A 694 4.98 30.47 -7.15
N ASN A 695 3.74 30.90 -6.90
CA ASN A 695 3.05 30.80 -5.61
C ASN A 695 3.86 31.39 -4.45
N ILE A 696 4.20 32.67 -4.57
CA ILE A 696 5.01 33.39 -3.60
C ILE A 696 4.08 34.00 -2.55
N ASP A 697 4.26 33.62 -1.29
CA ASP A 697 3.57 34.29 -0.19
C ASP A 697 4.29 35.58 0.21
N ILE A 698 3.57 36.70 0.15
CA ILE A 698 4.08 38.00 0.59
C ILE A 698 3.87 38.11 2.10
N GLU A 699 4.94 37.98 2.87
CA GLU A 699 4.93 38.09 4.34
C GLU A 699 5.27 39.49 4.87
N GLY A 700 5.74 40.39 4.01
CA GLY A 700 6.05 41.78 4.37
C GLY A 700 6.54 42.60 3.18
N MET A 701 6.53 43.93 3.31
CA MET A 701 6.93 44.84 2.24
C MET A 701 7.55 46.14 2.77
N ALA A 702 8.50 46.70 2.01
CA ALA A 702 9.05 48.03 2.24
C ALA A 702 8.85 48.91 0.98
N TRP A 703 8.81 50.23 1.17
CA TRP A 703 8.68 51.20 0.09
C TRP A 703 9.86 52.18 0.08
N SER A 704 10.18 52.75 -1.08
CA SER A 704 11.30 53.68 -1.24
C SER A 704 10.81 55.12 -1.38
N PRO A 705 11.18 56.04 -0.46
CA PRO A 705 10.84 57.45 -0.60
C PRO A 705 11.66 58.11 -1.72
N VAL A 706 11.00 58.97 -2.51
CA VAL A 706 11.66 59.71 -3.58
C VAL A 706 12.81 60.56 -3.01
N GLY A 707 14.03 60.30 -3.47
CA GLY A 707 15.23 60.99 -3.00
C GLY A 707 15.73 60.58 -1.60
N GLY A 708 15.14 59.55 -0.98
CA GLY A 708 15.59 59.01 0.30
C GLY A 708 15.31 59.87 1.53
N VAL A 709 14.46 60.90 1.38
CA VAL A 709 14.13 61.85 2.45
C VAL A 709 12.68 61.65 2.87
N ILE A 710 12.46 61.49 4.17
CA ILE A 710 11.13 61.51 4.77
C ILE A 710 11.05 62.60 5.84
N TYR A 711 9.85 63.14 6.04
CA TYR A 711 9.55 64.01 7.18
C TYR A 711 8.90 63.18 8.27
N ASP A 712 9.30 63.42 9.52
CA ASP A 712 8.70 62.78 10.68
C ASP A 712 7.21 63.16 10.78
N GLU A 713 6.32 62.18 10.66
CA GLU A 713 4.86 62.36 10.59
C GLU A 713 4.14 61.12 11.14
N GLU A 714 2.88 61.28 11.53
CA GLU A 714 2.05 60.22 12.10
C GLU A 714 0.68 60.11 11.41
N TYR A 715 0.36 58.90 10.95
CA TYR A 715 -0.93 58.57 10.34
C TYR A 715 -1.70 57.63 11.28
N SER A 716 -2.91 58.03 11.66
CA SER A 716 -3.71 57.29 12.66
C SER A 716 -4.37 56.02 12.12
N ASP A 717 -4.58 55.93 10.81
CA ASP A 717 -5.27 54.81 10.14
C ASP A 717 -4.75 54.68 8.71
N VAL A 718 -3.91 53.67 8.47
CA VAL A 718 -3.38 53.28 7.16
C VAL A 718 -3.67 51.81 6.97
N SER A 719 -4.18 51.44 5.79
CA SER A 719 -4.38 50.05 5.38
C SER A 719 -3.56 49.73 4.16
N LEU A 720 -3.09 48.50 4.05
CA LEU A 720 -2.61 47.95 2.78
C LEU A 720 -3.40 46.71 2.47
N SER A 721 -3.80 46.60 1.22
CA SER A 721 -4.56 45.46 0.76
C SER A 721 -4.04 44.98 -0.59
N PHE A 722 -4.11 43.66 -0.81
CA PHE A 722 -3.63 43.00 -2.02
C PHE A 722 -4.73 42.24 -2.74
N THR A 723 -4.63 42.20 -4.06
CA THR A 723 -5.37 41.28 -4.91
C THR A 723 -4.63 41.04 -6.22
N HIS A 724 -5.16 40.15 -7.05
CA HIS A 724 -4.68 39.98 -8.41
C HIS A 724 -5.36 40.99 -9.33
N SER A 725 -4.59 41.61 -10.22
CA SER A 725 -5.17 42.46 -11.26
C SER A 725 -6.01 41.62 -12.23
N ASN A 726 -7.18 42.14 -12.60
CA ASN A 726 -8.08 41.61 -13.62
C ASN A 726 -7.48 41.63 -15.02
N SER A 727 -6.41 42.39 -15.21
CA SER A 727 -5.72 42.47 -16.50
C SER A 727 -4.26 42.22 -16.30
N ILE A 728 -3.76 41.23 -17.04
CA ILE A 728 -2.33 40.92 -17.05
C ILE A 728 -1.60 42.14 -17.64
N PRO A 729 -0.69 42.78 -16.87
CA PRO A 729 0.06 43.94 -17.35
C PRO A 729 1.07 43.53 -18.42
N ASP A 730 1.16 44.33 -19.48
CA ASP A 730 2.21 44.22 -20.50
C ASP A 730 3.53 44.81 -19.96
N GLU A 731 4.64 44.21 -20.40
CA GLU A 731 6.00 44.61 -20.07
C GLU A 731 6.56 45.65 -21.07
N VAL A 732 5.82 45.96 -22.14
CA VAL A 732 6.19 47.01 -23.11
C VAL A 732 6.10 48.42 -22.49
N LEU A 733 7.24 49.12 -22.53
CA LEU A 733 7.32 50.55 -22.18
C LEU A 733 7.06 51.43 -23.40
N ASP A 734 6.22 52.46 -23.24
CA ASP A 734 6.02 53.47 -24.26
C ASP A 734 7.35 54.24 -24.52
N PRO A 735 7.82 54.32 -25.77
CA PRO A 735 9.14 54.87 -26.08
C PRO A 735 9.25 56.38 -25.82
N PHE A 736 8.15 57.11 -25.63
CA PHE A 736 8.14 58.55 -25.38
C PHE A 736 8.11 58.90 -23.88
N SER A 737 7.39 58.14 -23.07
CA SER A 737 7.20 58.36 -21.63
C SER A 737 8.08 57.45 -20.77
N GLY A 738 8.51 56.30 -21.28
CA GLY A 738 9.25 55.29 -20.53
C GLY A 738 8.42 54.57 -19.46
N LEU A 739 7.10 54.72 -19.49
CA LEU A 739 6.12 54.09 -18.60
C LEU A 739 5.39 52.94 -19.32
N PRO A 740 4.72 52.01 -18.60
CA PRO A 740 3.86 51.00 -19.22
C PRO A 740 2.85 51.63 -20.17
N ALA A 741 2.71 51.09 -21.38
CA ALA A 741 1.82 51.64 -22.40
C ALA A 741 0.35 51.44 -21.99
N LEU A 742 -0.43 52.53 -21.89
CA LEU A 742 -1.89 52.44 -21.75
C LEU A 742 -2.54 51.97 -23.07
N PRO A 743 -3.62 51.15 -23.04
CA PRO A 743 -4.35 50.60 -21.88
C PRO A 743 -3.74 49.33 -21.25
N PHE A 744 -2.57 48.90 -21.68
CA PHE A 744 -1.96 47.61 -21.34
C PHE A 744 -1.16 47.61 -20.03
N SER A 745 -1.39 48.57 -19.14
CA SER A 745 -0.63 48.73 -17.89
C SER A 745 -1.10 47.82 -16.76
N GLY A 746 -2.14 47.00 -16.96
CA GLY A 746 -2.82 46.23 -15.90
C GLY A 746 -3.75 47.07 -15.01
N LEU A 747 -4.01 48.33 -15.38
CA LEU A 747 -4.97 49.23 -14.74
C LEU A 747 -5.88 49.86 -15.79
N TRP A 748 -7.19 49.83 -15.55
CA TRP A 748 -8.20 50.44 -16.42
C TRP A 748 -8.55 51.83 -15.92
N THR A 749 -8.22 52.87 -16.71
CA THR A 749 -8.41 54.28 -16.30
C THR A 749 -9.29 55.11 -17.25
N SER A 750 -9.70 54.60 -18.41
CA SER A 750 -10.65 55.32 -19.29
C SER A 750 -11.44 54.40 -20.23
N THR A 751 -12.69 54.77 -20.54
CA THR A 751 -13.39 54.34 -21.74
C THR A 751 -13.35 55.48 -22.77
N GLY A 752 -13.30 55.15 -24.05
CA GLY A 752 -13.57 56.09 -25.14
C GLY A 752 -15.04 56.51 -25.27
N ASP A 753 -15.88 56.29 -24.25
CA ASP A 753 -17.32 56.58 -24.26
C ASP A 753 -17.66 57.74 -23.29
N PRO A 754 -18.14 58.89 -23.76
CA PRO A 754 -18.49 60.05 -22.93
C PRO A 754 -19.66 59.82 -21.94
N LEU A 755 -20.36 58.69 -22.02
CA LEU A 755 -21.53 58.37 -21.17
C LEU A 755 -21.26 57.32 -20.09
N ASP A 756 -20.10 56.66 -20.12
CA ASP A 756 -19.76 55.62 -19.15
C ASP A 756 -19.05 56.26 -17.95
N GLN A 757 -19.78 56.44 -16.85
CA GLN A 757 -19.27 57.03 -15.60
C GLN A 757 -18.13 56.15 -15.07
N ILE A 758 -16.94 56.74 -14.89
CA ILE A 758 -15.75 56.26 -14.14
C ILE A 758 -15.89 54.81 -13.64
N ARG A 759 -15.34 53.84 -14.39
CA ARG A 759 -15.19 52.47 -13.88
C ARG A 759 -14.13 52.51 -12.77
N GLY A 760 -14.57 52.30 -11.52
CA GLY A 760 -13.77 52.50 -10.31
C GLY A 760 -12.82 51.35 -9.97
N PHE A 761 -12.05 51.53 -8.89
CA PHE A 761 -11.13 50.58 -8.23
C PHE A 761 -11.54 49.11 -8.35
N ASP A 762 -12.80 48.80 -8.05
CA ASP A 762 -13.35 47.43 -8.02
C ASP A 762 -13.26 46.66 -9.35
N TRP A 763 -13.09 47.35 -10.50
CA TRP A 763 -12.97 46.71 -11.82
C TRP A 763 -11.54 46.23 -12.15
N ASN A 764 -10.54 46.76 -11.46
CA ASN A 764 -9.15 46.32 -11.60
C ASN A 764 -8.89 45.03 -10.82
N ILE A 765 -9.78 44.62 -9.92
CA ILE A 765 -9.73 43.37 -9.17
C ILE A 765 -10.19 42.21 -10.07
N LEU A 766 -9.46 41.09 -10.08
CA LEU A 766 -9.73 39.90 -10.90
C LEU A 766 -11.17 39.37 -10.81
N GLY A 767 -11.88 39.62 -9.71
CA GLY A 767 -13.35 39.69 -9.71
C GLY A 767 -14.05 39.00 -8.54
N PHE A 768 -15.25 39.51 -8.24
CA PHE A 768 -16.18 39.05 -7.21
C PHE A 768 -17.08 37.91 -7.72
N PRO A 769 -17.50 36.92 -6.89
CA PRO A 769 -17.29 36.79 -5.44
C PRO A 769 -16.13 35.86 -5.02
N GLY A 770 -15.17 35.56 -5.89
CA GLY A 770 -14.12 34.56 -5.60
C GLY A 770 -12.73 35.11 -5.30
N TYR A 771 -12.37 36.24 -5.89
CA TYR A 771 -11.00 36.78 -5.91
C TYR A 771 -10.98 38.20 -5.36
N ASP A 772 -11.55 38.36 -4.17
CA ASP A 772 -11.62 39.63 -3.46
C ASP A 772 -10.25 40.06 -2.94
N GLU A 773 -10.19 41.33 -2.57
CA GLU A 773 -9.03 41.93 -1.96
C GLU A 773 -8.82 41.50 -0.50
N VAL A 774 -7.57 41.30 -0.14
CA VAL A 774 -7.11 40.87 1.18
C VAL A 774 -6.40 42.03 1.87
N GLU A 775 -6.99 42.56 2.94
CA GLU A 775 -6.32 43.54 3.81
C GLU A 775 -5.20 42.84 4.59
N VAL A 776 -3.95 43.18 4.30
CA VAL A 776 -2.78 42.58 4.95
C VAL A 776 -2.38 43.29 6.24
N PHE A 777 -2.74 44.57 6.38
CA PHE A 777 -2.71 45.26 7.67
C PHE A 777 -3.66 46.47 7.66
N ARG A 778 -4.07 46.89 8.86
CA ARG A 778 -4.65 48.21 9.12
C ARG A 778 -4.23 48.73 10.49
N SER A 779 -3.44 49.80 10.51
CA SER A 779 -2.86 50.29 11.76
C SER A 779 -2.41 51.75 11.70
N GLN A 780 -1.94 52.27 12.84
CA GLN A 780 -1.21 53.53 12.91
C GLN A 780 0.17 53.37 12.26
N TYR A 781 0.57 54.31 11.42
CA TYR A 781 1.89 54.32 10.78
C TYR A 781 2.67 55.59 11.11
N ILE A 782 3.84 55.42 11.73
CA ILE A 782 4.71 56.53 12.17
C ILE A 782 5.96 56.58 11.29
N LEU A 783 6.08 57.65 10.51
CA LEU A 783 7.26 57.91 9.69
C LEU A 783 8.35 58.55 10.56
N ARG A 784 9.56 57.98 10.53
CA ARG A 784 10.74 58.53 11.20
C ARG A 784 11.96 58.39 10.33
N GLN A 785 12.70 59.47 10.08
CA GLN A 785 13.94 59.41 9.27
C GLN A 785 14.96 58.40 9.82
N VAL A 786 14.96 58.15 11.14
CA VAL A 786 15.85 57.16 11.78
C VAL A 786 15.50 55.70 11.45
N ASN A 787 14.28 55.43 10.99
CA ASN A 787 13.82 54.07 10.63
C ASN A 787 14.11 53.73 9.16
N VAL A 788 14.66 54.67 8.39
CA VAL A 788 15.06 54.43 6.99
C VAL A 788 16.30 53.54 6.96
N PHE A 789 16.25 52.47 6.17
CA PHE A 789 17.38 51.58 5.91
C PHE A 789 17.76 51.62 4.42
N SER A 790 18.97 51.18 4.08
CA SER A 790 19.44 51.14 2.69
C SER A 790 19.48 49.70 2.18
N SER A 791 19.05 49.48 0.93
CA SER A 791 19.29 48.23 0.22
C SER A 791 20.78 47.99 0.04
N GLU A 792 21.25 46.79 0.37
CA GLU A 792 22.66 46.40 0.21
C GLU A 792 23.09 46.31 -1.27
N ILE A 793 22.12 46.13 -2.18
CA ILE A 793 22.37 45.93 -3.61
C ILE A 793 22.43 47.27 -4.35
N SER A 794 21.41 48.12 -4.19
CA SER A 794 21.29 49.37 -4.94
C SER A 794 21.71 50.62 -4.15
N GLY A 795 21.82 50.52 -2.82
CA GLY A 795 22.05 51.67 -1.94
C GLY A 795 20.84 52.59 -1.77
N ASN A 796 19.69 52.25 -2.37
CA ASN A 796 18.47 53.04 -2.23
C ASN A 796 17.90 52.95 -0.82
N ALA A 797 17.31 54.05 -0.36
CA ALA A 797 16.64 54.15 0.93
C ALA A 797 15.25 53.50 0.87
N PHE A 798 14.88 52.77 1.92
CA PHE A 798 13.60 52.11 2.11
C PHE A 798 13.06 52.33 3.52
N LEU A 799 11.74 52.25 3.65
CA LEU A 799 11.03 52.25 4.91
C LEU A 799 10.05 51.07 4.93
N GLN A 800 10.03 50.33 6.03
CA GLN A 800 9.19 49.15 6.21
C GLN A 800 7.72 49.56 6.42
N TRP A 801 6.78 48.89 5.76
CA TRP A 801 5.36 48.98 6.13
C TRP A 801 5.11 48.29 7.48
N PRO A 802 4.01 48.58 8.19
CA PRO A 802 3.59 47.79 9.35
C PRO A 802 3.61 46.28 9.08
N ASP A 803 3.81 45.50 10.15
CA ASP A 803 3.77 44.04 10.08
C ASP A 803 2.41 43.56 9.57
N PHE A 804 2.42 42.53 8.72
CA PHE A 804 1.19 42.00 8.15
C PHE A 804 0.49 41.08 9.15
N ASP A 805 -0.84 41.20 9.25
CA ASP A 805 -1.71 40.32 10.02
C ASP A 805 -1.92 38.97 9.30
N GLN A 806 -1.74 38.93 7.98
CA GLN A 806 -1.82 37.75 7.13
C GLN A 806 -0.96 37.90 5.87
N SER A 807 -0.50 36.78 5.31
CA SER A 807 0.19 36.75 4.02
C SER A 807 -0.79 36.76 2.85
N PHE A 808 -0.28 37.13 1.66
CA PHE A 808 -1.02 37.04 0.40
C PHE A 808 -0.23 36.22 -0.62
N THR A 809 -0.85 35.20 -1.20
CA THR A 809 -0.22 34.37 -2.25
C THR A 809 -0.29 35.10 -3.58
N TRP A 810 0.86 35.49 -4.10
CA TRP A 810 1.04 36.11 -5.41
C TRP A 810 1.60 35.10 -6.42
N ARG A 811 1.33 35.31 -7.71
CA ARG A 811 1.64 34.36 -8.79
C ARG A 811 1.05 32.99 -8.48
N ASP A 812 -0.20 33.01 -8.01
CA ASP A 812 -0.96 31.84 -7.64
C ASP A 812 -1.35 31.02 -8.87
N THR A 813 -0.79 29.82 -8.98
CA THR A 813 -1.05 28.89 -10.08
C THR A 813 -2.36 28.13 -9.92
N THR A 814 -3.07 28.28 -8.80
CA THR A 814 -4.43 27.74 -8.64
C THR A 814 -5.47 28.58 -9.38
N LEU A 815 -5.13 29.83 -9.72
CA LEU A 815 -5.95 30.70 -10.54
C LEU A 815 -5.89 30.25 -12.00
N ASP A 816 -7.01 29.76 -12.51
CA ASP A 816 -7.15 29.40 -13.93
C ASP A 816 -6.81 30.62 -14.80
N GLN A 817 -5.89 30.45 -15.76
CA GLN A 817 -5.52 31.49 -16.73
C GLN A 817 -6.73 31.95 -17.56
N SER A 818 -7.79 31.15 -17.67
CA SER A 818 -9.05 31.53 -18.32
C SER A 818 -9.82 32.61 -17.55
N ASN A 819 -9.64 32.70 -16.22
CA ASN A 819 -10.27 33.73 -15.37
C ASN A 819 -9.63 35.11 -15.56
N THR A 820 -8.43 35.20 -16.15
CA THR A 820 -7.61 36.43 -16.18
C THR A 820 -7.95 37.37 -17.33
N GLY A 821 -9.23 37.41 -17.72
CA GLY A 821 -9.73 38.40 -18.68
C GLY A 821 -9.04 38.38 -20.05
N GLY A 822 -8.40 37.27 -20.42
CA GLY A 822 -7.74 37.09 -21.71
C GLY A 822 -8.77 37.04 -22.85
N ARG A 823 -9.34 38.19 -23.21
CA ARG A 823 -9.66 38.44 -24.61
C ARG A 823 -8.33 38.60 -25.36
N ALA A 824 -8.36 38.39 -26.68
CA ALA A 824 -7.31 38.90 -27.57
C ALA A 824 -6.86 40.29 -27.06
N GLU A 825 -5.55 40.50 -26.93
CA GLU A 825 -4.87 41.68 -26.32
C GLU A 825 -4.19 41.48 -24.94
N SER A 826 -3.85 40.25 -24.50
CA SER A 826 -2.84 40.05 -23.45
C SER A 826 -1.46 39.93 -24.09
N ILE A 827 -0.67 41.01 -24.01
CA ILE A 827 0.60 41.19 -24.71
C ILE A 827 1.73 40.91 -23.72
N GLY A 828 2.44 39.79 -23.88
CA GLY A 828 3.71 39.53 -23.21
C GLY A 828 4.87 39.72 -24.18
N SER A 829 5.62 40.81 -24.09
CA SER A 829 6.91 40.99 -24.78
C SER A 829 7.91 41.72 -23.89
N PRO A 830 9.19 41.30 -23.85
CA PRO A 830 10.21 42.01 -23.09
C PRO A 830 10.33 43.48 -23.55
N PRO A 831 10.72 44.43 -22.67
CA PRO A 831 10.79 45.85 -23.02
C PRO A 831 11.70 46.11 -24.23
N SER A 832 11.32 47.07 -25.08
CA SER A 832 12.09 47.47 -26.27
C SER A 832 13.55 47.87 -25.97
N ARG A 833 13.83 48.38 -24.77
CA ARG A 833 15.18 48.70 -24.29
C ARG A 833 16.01 47.46 -23.91
N TYR A 834 15.38 46.44 -23.33
CA TYR A 834 16.02 45.14 -23.09
C TYR A 834 16.41 44.48 -24.42
N GLN A 835 15.49 44.51 -25.39
CA GLN A 835 15.74 44.00 -26.75
C GLN A 835 16.93 44.72 -27.41
N ALA A 836 16.99 46.05 -27.30
CA ALA A 836 18.10 46.84 -27.80
C ALA A 836 19.43 46.57 -27.07
N ALA A 837 19.40 46.40 -25.74
CA ALA A 837 20.58 46.12 -24.92
C ALA A 837 21.17 44.73 -25.19
N LYS A 838 20.34 43.74 -25.52
CA LYS A 838 20.75 42.37 -25.89
C LYS A 838 21.00 42.17 -27.38
N GLY A 839 20.86 43.21 -28.20
CA GLY A 839 21.08 43.14 -29.65
C GLY A 839 20.07 42.26 -30.39
N LEU A 840 18.87 42.12 -29.85
CA LEU A 840 17.81 41.32 -30.46
C LEU A 840 17.20 42.09 -31.65
N PRO A 841 17.10 41.48 -32.84
CA PRO A 841 16.65 42.15 -34.06
C PRO A 841 15.14 42.45 -34.11
N GLY A 842 14.40 42.07 -33.07
CA GLY A 842 12.96 42.23 -32.88
C GLY A 842 12.51 41.53 -31.59
N PRO A 843 11.22 41.63 -31.23
CA PRO A 843 10.70 40.93 -30.05
C PRO A 843 10.79 39.40 -30.28
N VAL A 844 11.15 38.64 -29.22
CA VAL A 844 11.33 37.17 -29.29
C VAL A 844 10.03 36.46 -29.63
N TRP A 845 8.91 37.03 -29.19
CA TRP A 845 7.54 36.69 -29.55
C TRP A 845 6.85 37.97 -30.04
N GLY A 846 5.95 37.90 -31.01
CA GLY A 846 5.18 39.05 -31.45
C GLY A 846 4.23 39.53 -30.34
N PRO A 847 3.77 40.79 -30.38
CA PRO A 847 2.69 41.23 -29.51
C PRO A 847 1.49 40.28 -29.63
N GLU A 848 0.87 39.90 -28.50
CA GLU A 848 -0.28 38.97 -28.41
C GLU A 848 0.03 37.47 -28.60
N ASP A 849 1.30 37.08 -28.81
CA ASP A 849 1.67 35.68 -29.06
C ASP A 849 1.83 34.84 -27.78
N VAL A 850 2.11 35.46 -26.62
CA VAL A 850 2.29 34.79 -25.31
C VAL A 850 1.83 35.68 -24.14
N PRO A 851 1.20 35.12 -23.08
CA PRO A 851 0.85 35.87 -21.86
C PRO A 851 2.10 36.25 -21.03
N SER A 852 1.99 37.29 -20.17
CA SER A 852 3.05 37.65 -19.20
C SER A 852 3.37 36.50 -18.22
N VAL A 853 4.54 36.57 -17.55
CA VAL A 853 5.03 35.61 -16.55
C VAL A 853 4.10 35.33 -15.38
N GLY A 854 3.13 36.19 -15.11
CA GLY A 854 2.21 36.01 -14.00
C GLY A 854 1.27 37.19 -13.82
N LEU A 855 0.32 37.03 -12.90
CA LEU A 855 -0.65 38.07 -12.55
C LEU A 855 0.04 39.31 -11.97
N GLY A 856 -0.44 40.50 -12.32
CA GLY A 856 -0.01 41.74 -11.66
C GLY A 856 -0.49 41.74 -10.20
N LEU A 857 0.39 42.08 -9.26
CA LEU A 857 0.01 42.32 -7.87
C LEU A 857 -0.66 43.69 -7.79
N LEU A 858 -1.97 43.70 -7.54
CA LEU A 858 -2.72 44.92 -7.32
C LEU A 858 -2.66 45.28 -5.83
N MET A 859 -2.35 46.53 -5.54
CA MET A 859 -2.22 47.04 -4.18
C MET A 859 -3.10 48.26 -3.98
N ARG A 860 -3.79 48.32 -2.84
CA ARG A 860 -4.49 49.52 -2.36
C ARG A 860 -3.91 50.03 -1.06
N PHE A 861 -3.60 51.33 -1.04
CA PHE A 861 -3.18 52.09 0.13
C PHE A 861 -4.33 52.96 0.64
#